data_AF-A0A7Y7QZC1-F1
#
_entry.id   AF-A0A7Y7QZC1-F1
#
_cell.length_a   1.000
_cell.length_b   1.000
_cell.length_c   1.000
_cell.angle_alpha   90.00
_cell.angle_beta   90.00
_cell.angle_gamma   90.00
#
_symmetry.space_group_name_H-M   'P 1'
#
loop_
_entity.id
_entity.type
_entity.pdbx_description
1 polymer ?
#
loop_
_entity_poly.entity_id
_entity_poly.type
_entity_poly.pdbx_seq_one_letter_code
_entity_poly.pdbx_strand_id
1 'polypeptide(L)'
;LAIKEVRHPRQFRYLLEDARRDWTALGGLSGDIQPISNWKIDEPIRLEQGVLLVTYPTLRSMRGDHSRMKQIVDWAGADFQGVLAFDEAHEMGGVAGGEGALGAKEGSQQGICGVLLQNQLPGARVFYASATGASDVNNLAYAVRLGLWGPETAFADREQFISGIRKGGIAAMELVARDLKATGLYMARALSFAGVEYEILRHELTPAQIEIYDTYADAWSIIHQNMERALELTGIVDGLENATLNSGAKASARSRFESTKQRFFGQVLLSMKLPTVIAAVRQHLANGQSVVLQLVTTAESILDRRLDALSPDERAELEIDLSPREYVIDYLERAFPTRQMRVFTDDTGTQRSVPMEDEAGNPVYNPEAEAARSQLIEDLCALPPITSALDGLLEQFGHDTVAEVTGRTKRLVSMADGRQKLETRSTRTSQAEAAAFMQGRKRILIFSDAGGTGRSYHASRDVPNQEQRVHLLLEPGWRADRAIQGLGRTHRTHQASTPLFRPVTTDCKGELRFTSTIARRLDSLGALTRGQRQTGGQNLFDPADNLESEYACAALVTWFHLLVGGKLTSVSHGEFERRTGLELCDKDGVMKDELPPIQRWLNRILALPIALQNKIFDEFLSLVETRVSAARDAGRLDVGVETILVDTATLVDDTLLRTDPVSGATSHLLTIEIAHRRTPVALDRTLHIADSDATAEFLINGKSGMVALQTRARALMEEKEGTPIPRFELMRPTRREYMREQELFESAWTPIDRDAFCRKWLEEVEVAANKVDTETIRLATGLLLPIWSALPSDHLVVNRIADKAGNSWLGRLVFDEHVVQLFTRLGIDRAENMPPTDIVKSASSGRSVDLTRPFPMTIKRSLVNGSQRIELVGAPPQQLAWLKSLGCFTEVIQYRTRVFLPMATADETLDRILAGTS
;
A
#
# COMPACT_ATOMS: atom_id res chain seq x y z
N LEU A 1 -30.84 10.92 7.26
CA LEU A 1 -29.84 10.81 8.35
C LEU A 1 -28.46 10.95 7.74
N ALA A 2 -27.67 11.94 8.16
CA ALA A 2 -26.29 12.11 7.72
C ALA A 2 -25.33 11.86 8.89
N ILE A 3 -24.34 11.00 8.69
CA ILE A 3 -23.36 10.59 9.69
C ILE A 3 -21.98 11.04 9.22
N LYS A 4 -21.26 11.79 10.05
CA LYS A 4 -19.99 12.45 9.69
C LYS A 4 -18.85 12.10 10.66
N GLU A 5 -17.62 12.04 10.16
CA GLU A 5 -16.44 11.90 11.01
C GLU A 5 -16.16 13.19 11.80
N VAL A 6 -15.85 13.04 13.09
CA VAL A 6 -15.36 14.12 13.94
C VAL A 6 -14.25 13.59 14.84
N ARG A 7 -13.04 14.15 14.72
CA ARG A 7 -11.89 13.77 15.55
C ARG A 7 -11.87 14.49 16.90
N HIS A 8 -12.46 15.68 16.98
CA HIS A 8 -12.54 16.46 18.21
C HIS A 8 -13.91 17.16 18.34
N PRO A 9 -14.55 17.20 19.53
CA PRO A 9 -15.89 17.80 19.70
C PRO A 9 -16.01 19.24 19.18
N ARG A 10 -14.93 20.03 19.28
CA ARG A 10 -14.86 21.40 18.75
C ARG A 10 -14.92 21.49 17.22
N GLN A 11 -14.62 20.41 16.49
CA GLN A 11 -14.69 20.36 15.02
C GLN A 11 -16.13 20.28 14.51
N PHE A 12 -17.05 19.72 15.28
CA PHE A 12 -18.44 19.49 14.85
C PHE A 12 -19.16 20.77 14.44
N ARG A 13 -18.90 21.89 15.14
CA ARG A 13 -19.52 23.18 14.82
C ARG A 13 -19.14 23.67 13.41
N TYR A 14 -17.89 23.48 12.99
CA TYR A 14 -17.46 23.88 11.65
C TYR A 14 -18.07 22.99 10.57
N LEU A 15 -18.13 21.67 10.82
CA LEU A 15 -18.72 20.74 9.87
C LEU A 15 -20.22 20.95 9.68
N LEU A 16 -20.93 21.38 10.73
CA LEU A 16 -22.33 21.78 10.65
C LEU A 16 -22.50 23.03 9.77
N GLU A 17 -21.67 24.06 9.98
CA GLU A 17 -21.70 25.28 9.17
C GLU A 17 -21.29 25.03 7.71
N ASP A 18 -20.30 24.17 7.45
CA ASP A 18 -19.94 23.74 6.09
C ASP A 18 -21.10 23.00 5.42
N ALA A 19 -21.73 22.05 6.14
CA ALA A 19 -22.89 21.32 5.61
C ALA A 19 -24.06 22.26 5.29
N ARG A 20 -24.31 23.26 6.15
CA ARG A 20 -25.33 24.29 5.92
C ARG A 20 -25.00 25.18 4.74
N ARG A 21 -23.75 25.64 4.62
CA ARG A 21 -23.29 26.42 3.48
C ARG A 21 -23.51 25.64 2.19
N ASP A 22 -23.03 24.41 2.13
CA ASP A 22 -23.10 23.58 0.93
C ASP A 22 -24.55 23.25 0.56
N TRP A 23 -25.40 22.94 1.54
CA TRP A 23 -26.84 22.74 1.34
C TRP A 23 -27.55 24.00 0.84
N THR A 24 -27.20 25.17 1.40
CA THR A 24 -27.75 26.45 0.96
C THR A 24 -27.31 26.80 -0.45
N ALA A 25 -26.08 26.46 -0.84
CA ALA A 25 -25.58 26.64 -2.21
C ALA A 25 -26.36 25.78 -3.22
N LEU A 26 -26.93 24.65 -2.78
CA LEU A 26 -27.82 23.79 -3.56
C LEU A 26 -29.29 24.24 -3.55
N GLY A 27 -29.62 25.35 -2.89
CA GLY A 27 -30.96 25.91 -2.80
C GLY A 27 -31.78 25.49 -1.57
N GLY A 28 -31.17 24.75 -0.63
CA GLY A 28 -31.80 24.36 0.64
C GLY A 28 -31.77 25.46 1.70
N LEU A 29 -32.48 25.25 2.82
CA LEU A 29 -32.45 26.17 3.96
C LEU A 29 -31.47 25.68 5.02
N SER A 30 -30.71 26.61 5.62
CA SER A 30 -29.78 26.29 6.74
C SER A 30 -30.47 25.56 7.91
N GLY A 31 -31.78 25.83 8.12
CA GLY A 31 -32.61 25.18 9.12
C GLY A 31 -32.95 23.71 8.85
N ASP A 32 -32.76 23.22 7.62
CA ASP A 32 -33.05 21.82 7.28
C ASP A 32 -32.06 20.86 7.93
N ILE A 33 -30.85 21.34 8.26
CA ILE A 33 -29.79 20.53 8.89
C ILE A 33 -29.81 20.77 10.40
N GLN A 34 -30.19 19.73 11.14
CA GLN A 34 -30.32 19.76 12.59
C GLN A 34 -29.34 18.77 13.25
N PRO A 35 -28.46 19.24 14.14
CA PRO A 35 -27.55 18.34 14.85
C PRO A 35 -28.30 17.56 15.93
N ILE A 36 -27.96 16.26 16.09
CA ILE A 36 -28.58 15.41 17.12
C ILE A 36 -28.37 15.92 18.55
N SER A 37 -27.36 16.76 18.77
CA SER A 37 -27.11 17.41 20.06
C SER A 37 -28.24 18.34 20.52
N ASN A 38 -29.18 18.70 19.65
CA ASN A 38 -30.37 19.47 20.01
C ASN A 38 -31.34 18.68 20.90
N TRP A 39 -31.24 17.35 20.93
CA TRP A 39 -32.03 16.47 21.79
C TRP A 39 -31.10 15.70 22.73
N LYS A 40 -31.46 15.57 24.01
CA LYS A 40 -30.70 14.71 24.94
C LYS A 40 -30.88 13.24 24.56
N ILE A 41 -29.99 12.37 25.04
CA ILE A 41 -29.97 10.93 24.67
C ILE A 41 -31.22 10.17 25.15
N ASP A 42 -31.86 10.69 26.19
CA ASP A 42 -33.06 10.18 26.85
C ASP A 42 -34.36 10.86 26.38
N GLU A 43 -34.28 11.84 25.47
CA GLU A 43 -35.44 12.57 24.94
C GLU A 43 -35.77 12.11 23.50
N PRO A 44 -37.05 12.03 23.09
CA PRO A 44 -37.38 11.68 21.71
C PRO A 44 -36.98 12.80 20.73
N ILE A 45 -36.50 12.41 19.55
CA ILE A 45 -36.16 13.34 18.46
C ILE A 45 -37.47 13.80 17.80
N ARG A 46 -37.67 15.11 17.70
CA ARG A 46 -38.90 15.73 17.15
C ARG A 46 -38.72 16.34 15.76
N LEU A 47 -37.76 15.83 14.99
CA LEU A 47 -37.49 16.28 13.62
C LEU A 47 -38.39 15.52 12.66
N GLU A 48 -39.38 16.18 12.06
CA GLU A 48 -40.31 15.54 11.11
C GLU A 48 -39.73 15.45 9.69
N GLN A 49 -39.06 16.52 9.24
CA GLN A 49 -38.46 16.63 7.91
C GLN A 49 -37.10 17.32 7.99
N GLY A 50 -36.19 16.94 7.08
CA GLY A 50 -34.85 17.50 6.97
C GLY A 50 -33.74 16.48 7.18
N VAL A 51 -32.57 16.97 7.59
CA VAL A 51 -31.33 16.19 7.75
C VAL A 51 -30.92 16.18 9.22
N LEU A 52 -31.10 15.04 9.87
CA LEU A 52 -30.47 14.79 11.16
C LEU A 52 -28.97 14.55 10.97
N LEU A 53 -28.13 15.43 11.52
CA LEU A 53 -26.67 15.33 11.45
C LEU A 53 -26.11 14.70 12.73
N VAL A 54 -25.41 13.58 12.57
CA VAL A 54 -24.83 12.76 13.66
C VAL A 54 -23.34 12.56 13.40
N THR A 55 -22.54 12.35 14.45
CA THR A 55 -21.14 11.97 14.30
C THR A 55 -20.94 10.50 14.67
N TYR A 56 -19.95 9.81 14.09
CA TYR A 56 -19.69 8.42 14.47
C TYR A 56 -19.46 8.21 15.99
N PRO A 57 -18.67 9.05 16.69
CA PRO A 57 -18.56 8.94 18.15
C PRO A 57 -19.89 9.14 18.88
N THR A 58 -20.77 10.02 18.38
CA THR A 58 -22.09 10.24 18.99
C THR A 58 -23.00 9.04 18.74
N LEU A 59 -22.99 8.46 17.54
CA LEU A 59 -23.81 7.31 17.18
C LEU A 59 -23.61 6.13 18.15
N ARG A 60 -22.36 5.85 18.52
CA ARG A 60 -22.01 4.75 19.44
C ARG A 60 -22.11 5.12 20.93
N SER A 61 -22.54 6.33 21.27
CA SER A 61 -22.60 6.77 22.66
C SER A 61 -23.81 6.20 23.41
N MET A 62 -23.62 5.95 24.71
CA MET A 62 -24.61 5.38 25.62
C MET A 62 -24.54 6.10 26.98
N ARG A 63 -25.67 6.24 27.66
CA ARG A 63 -25.79 6.79 29.01
C ARG A 63 -26.85 6.01 29.78
N GLY A 64 -26.43 5.25 30.78
CA GLY A 64 -27.31 4.28 31.44
C GLY A 64 -27.87 3.30 30.40
N ASP A 65 -29.17 3.10 30.40
CA ASP A 65 -29.87 2.20 29.45
C ASP A 65 -30.22 2.87 28.10
N HIS A 66 -29.89 4.14 27.93
CA HIS A 66 -30.19 4.89 26.70
C HIS A 66 -28.98 4.90 25.76
N SER A 67 -29.18 4.50 24.49
CA SER A 67 -28.18 4.61 23.43
C SER A 67 -28.63 5.56 22.32
N ARG A 68 -27.68 6.31 21.74
CA ARG A 68 -27.97 7.19 20.60
C ARG A 68 -28.45 6.41 19.38
N MET A 69 -27.91 5.21 19.16
CA MET A 69 -28.38 4.34 18.09
C MET A 69 -29.87 3.98 18.26
N LYS A 70 -30.27 3.54 19.47
CA LYS A 70 -31.68 3.22 19.74
C LYS A 70 -32.58 4.44 19.56
N GLN A 71 -32.17 5.60 20.08
CA GLN A 71 -32.91 6.85 19.90
C GLN A 71 -33.14 7.20 18.42
N ILE A 72 -32.13 7.00 17.56
CA ILE A 72 -32.24 7.25 16.12
C ILE A 72 -33.16 6.22 15.44
N VAL A 73 -33.05 4.94 15.81
CA VAL A 73 -33.90 3.87 15.24
C VAL A 73 -35.35 4.06 15.65
N ASP A 74 -35.60 4.39 16.92
CA ASP A 74 -36.94 4.68 17.43
C ASP A 74 -37.54 5.94 16.75
N TRP A 75 -36.72 6.94 16.42
CA TRP A 75 -37.14 8.12 15.64
C TRP A 75 -37.42 7.82 14.17
N ALA A 76 -36.57 7.02 13.53
CA ALA A 76 -36.69 6.70 12.12
C ALA A 76 -37.91 5.79 11.86
N GLY A 77 -38.18 4.85 12.77
CA GLY A 77 -39.20 3.82 12.58
C GLY A 77 -38.73 2.67 11.70
N ALA A 78 -39.37 1.51 11.82
CA ALA A 78 -39.01 0.31 11.05
C ALA A 78 -39.30 0.45 9.54
N ASP A 79 -40.22 1.35 9.18
CA ASP A 79 -40.67 1.67 7.82
C ASP A 79 -39.90 2.85 7.20
N PHE A 80 -38.81 3.32 7.82
CA PHE A 80 -38.03 4.44 7.32
C PHE A 80 -37.49 4.19 5.90
N GLN A 81 -37.93 4.98 4.93
CA GLN A 81 -37.47 4.94 3.54
C GLN A 81 -36.50 6.08 3.17
N GLY A 82 -36.04 6.86 4.16
CA GLY A 82 -35.09 7.94 3.96
C GLY A 82 -33.68 7.44 3.61
N VAL A 83 -32.74 8.38 3.51
CA VAL A 83 -31.33 8.08 3.18
C VAL A 83 -30.48 8.05 4.45
N LEU A 84 -29.67 7.00 4.61
CA LEU A 84 -28.53 6.90 5.51
C LEU A 84 -27.27 7.30 4.72
N ALA A 85 -26.79 8.52 4.93
CA ALA A 85 -25.57 9.01 4.29
C ALA A 85 -24.39 8.89 5.27
N PHE A 86 -23.48 7.96 5.00
CA PHE A 86 -22.24 7.77 5.73
C PHE A 86 -21.12 8.55 5.02
N ASP A 87 -20.78 9.72 5.53
CA ASP A 87 -19.60 10.48 5.11
C ASP A 87 -18.34 9.89 5.75
N GLU A 88 -17.23 9.91 5.03
CA GLU A 88 -15.98 9.20 5.36
C GLU A 88 -16.23 7.75 5.83
N ALA A 89 -17.04 7.01 5.07
CA ALA A 89 -17.49 5.65 5.42
C ALA A 89 -16.36 4.65 5.74
N HIS A 90 -15.12 4.92 5.29
CA HIS A 90 -13.95 4.12 5.64
C HIS A 90 -13.65 4.08 7.16
N GLU A 91 -14.18 5.04 7.92
CA GLU A 91 -14.12 5.05 9.38
C GLU A 91 -14.96 3.93 10.03
N MET A 92 -15.85 3.28 9.27
CA MET A 92 -16.50 2.02 9.68
C MET A 92 -15.65 0.78 9.38
N GLY A 93 -14.43 0.96 8.86
CA GLY A 93 -13.46 -0.10 8.63
C GLY A 93 -13.16 -0.93 9.88
N GLY A 94 -12.71 -2.17 9.66
CA GLY A 94 -12.43 -3.11 10.76
C GLY A 94 -13.68 -3.63 11.48
N VAL A 95 -14.88 -3.44 10.93
CA VAL A 95 -16.14 -3.95 11.49
C VAL A 95 -16.12 -5.47 11.72
N ALA A 96 -15.43 -6.20 10.85
CA ALA A 96 -15.39 -7.66 10.89
C ALA A 96 -14.23 -8.22 11.74
N GLY A 97 -13.47 -7.36 12.42
CA GLY A 97 -12.25 -7.78 13.12
C GLY A 97 -11.14 -8.22 12.16
N GLY A 98 -10.23 -9.06 12.64
CA GLY A 98 -9.19 -9.70 11.82
C GLY A 98 -8.26 -10.57 12.66
N GLU A 99 -7.44 -11.40 12.02
CA GLU A 99 -6.37 -12.13 12.69
C GLU A 99 -5.14 -11.23 12.85
N GLY A 100 -4.68 -11.05 14.09
CA GLY A 100 -3.37 -10.47 14.37
C GLY A 100 -2.42 -11.51 14.95
N ALA A 101 -1.15 -11.14 15.13
CA ALA A 101 -0.13 -11.98 15.77
C ALA A 101 -0.45 -12.42 17.23
N LEU A 102 -1.59 -11.97 17.78
CA LEU A 102 -2.11 -12.33 19.11
C LEU A 102 -3.48 -13.02 19.04
N GLY A 103 -3.91 -13.47 17.85
CA GLY A 103 -5.21 -14.11 17.60
C GLY A 103 -6.27 -13.18 17.00
N ALA A 104 -7.53 -13.62 17.06
CA ALA A 104 -8.69 -12.90 16.52
C ALA A 104 -8.92 -11.58 17.27
N LYS A 105 -8.96 -10.46 16.54
CA LYS A 105 -9.36 -9.14 17.04
C LYS A 105 -10.85 -8.95 16.90
N GLU A 106 -11.47 -8.41 17.96
CA GLU A 106 -12.85 -7.95 17.92
C GLU A 106 -13.04 -6.82 16.90
N GLY A 107 -14.26 -6.75 16.35
CA GLY A 107 -14.64 -5.72 15.38
C GLY A 107 -14.65 -4.31 15.97
N SER A 108 -14.35 -3.31 15.14
CA SER A 108 -14.46 -1.91 15.52
C SER A 108 -15.89 -1.59 15.99
N GLN A 109 -16.03 -1.14 17.23
CA GLN A 109 -17.33 -0.79 17.83
C GLN A 109 -18.08 0.26 16.98
N GLN A 110 -17.34 1.16 16.34
CA GLN A 110 -17.87 2.15 15.40
C GLN A 110 -18.44 1.49 14.14
N GLY A 111 -17.69 0.57 13.54
CA GLY A 111 -18.14 -0.21 12.38
C GLY A 111 -19.36 -1.08 12.71
N ILE A 112 -19.36 -1.72 13.89
CA ILE A 112 -20.48 -2.54 14.38
C ILE A 112 -21.75 -1.70 14.50
N CYS A 113 -21.68 -0.53 15.16
CA CYS A 113 -22.85 0.36 15.27
C CYS A 113 -23.36 0.82 13.89
N GLY A 114 -22.45 1.13 12.96
CA GLY A 114 -22.79 1.52 11.60
C GLY A 114 -23.53 0.41 10.82
N VAL A 115 -23.09 -0.85 10.94
CA VAL A 115 -23.75 -1.99 10.30
C VAL A 115 -25.07 -2.34 10.98
N LEU A 116 -25.13 -2.33 12.32
CA LEU A 116 -26.37 -2.57 13.06
C LEU A 116 -27.48 -1.57 12.70
N LEU A 117 -27.14 -0.29 12.54
CA LEU A 117 -28.09 0.73 12.10
C LEU A 117 -28.71 0.39 10.72
N GLN A 118 -27.90 -0.09 9.79
CA GLN A 118 -28.35 -0.48 8.45
C GLN A 118 -29.25 -1.72 8.46
N ASN A 119 -29.02 -2.63 9.42
CA ASN A 119 -29.80 -3.85 9.60
C ASN A 119 -31.14 -3.57 10.30
N GLN A 120 -31.17 -2.63 11.27
CA GLN A 120 -32.40 -2.23 11.98
C GLN A 120 -33.32 -1.34 11.14
N LEU A 121 -32.80 -0.72 10.07
CA LEU A 121 -33.57 0.11 9.13
C LEU A 121 -33.56 -0.53 7.73
N PRO A 122 -34.26 -1.67 7.54
CA PRO A 122 -34.14 -2.46 6.32
C PRO A 122 -34.60 -1.72 5.05
N GLY A 123 -35.60 -0.84 5.16
CA GLY A 123 -36.16 -0.04 4.06
C GLY A 123 -35.38 1.24 3.72
N ALA A 124 -34.36 1.58 4.51
CA ALA A 124 -33.59 2.80 4.30
C ALA A 124 -32.62 2.65 3.12
N ARG A 125 -32.50 3.70 2.31
CA ARG A 125 -31.49 3.79 1.24
C ARG A 125 -30.14 4.14 1.86
N VAL A 126 -29.06 3.53 1.40
CA VAL A 126 -27.71 3.78 1.96
C VAL A 126 -26.82 4.46 0.92
N PHE A 127 -26.12 5.50 1.35
CA PHE A 127 -25.10 6.20 0.57
C PHE A 127 -23.79 6.18 1.35
N TYR A 128 -22.75 5.57 0.78
CA TYR A 128 -21.41 5.56 1.34
C TYR A 128 -20.54 6.55 0.57
N ALA A 129 -20.09 7.63 1.23
CA ALA A 129 -19.09 8.54 0.70
C ALA A 129 -17.75 8.25 1.36
N SER A 130 -16.71 8.00 0.57
CA SER A 130 -15.37 7.74 1.09
C SER A 130 -14.31 8.10 0.06
N ALA A 131 -13.27 8.80 0.50
CA ALA A 131 -12.09 9.09 -0.34
C ALA A 131 -11.21 7.85 -0.60
N THR A 132 -11.37 6.78 0.19
CA THR A 132 -10.48 5.61 0.21
C THR A 132 -11.21 4.27 0.17
N GLY A 133 -12.51 4.26 -0.17
CA GLY A 133 -13.43 3.14 0.04
C GLY A 133 -12.98 1.78 -0.51
N ALA A 134 -12.30 1.75 -1.67
CA ALA A 134 -11.87 0.52 -2.34
C ALA A 134 -10.36 0.25 -2.28
N SER A 135 -9.65 0.85 -1.31
CA SER A 135 -8.17 0.71 -1.21
C SER A 135 -7.68 -0.65 -0.67
N ASP A 136 -8.51 -1.37 0.08
CA ASP A 136 -8.28 -2.73 0.59
C ASP A 136 -9.64 -3.46 0.57
N VAL A 137 -9.66 -4.77 0.28
CA VAL A 137 -10.90 -5.55 0.22
C VAL A 137 -11.64 -5.59 1.55
N ASN A 138 -10.89 -5.58 2.66
CA ASN A 138 -11.47 -5.56 4.00
C ASN A 138 -12.23 -4.26 4.28
N ASN A 139 -11.89 -3.18 3.58
CA ASN A 139 -12.59 -1.90 3.70
C ASN A 139 -13.97 -1.95 3.03
N LEU A 140 -14.34 -2.98 2.30
CA LEU A 140 -15.71 -3.14 1.78
C LEU A 140 -16.65 -3.82 2.79
N ALA A 141 -16.13 -4.33 3.92
CA ALA A 141 -16.91 -5.09 4.90
C ALA A 141 -18.06 -4.29 5.55
N TYR A 142 -17.94 -2.96 5.65
CA TYR A 142 -19.03 -2.11 6.18
C TYR A 142 -20.13 -1.83 5.15
N ALA A 143 -19.84 -2.03 3.86
CA ALA A 143 -20.74 -1.73 2.75
C ALA A 143 -21.63 -2.93 2.41
N VAL A 144 -22.27 -3.50 3.43
CA VAL A 144 -23.02 -4.76 3.38
C VAL A 144 -24.21 -4.73 2.41
N ARG A 145 -24.67 -3.54 2.00
CA ARG A 145 -25.79 -3.35 1.07
C ARG A 145 -25.40 -3.31 -0.41
N LEU A 146 -24.11 -3.49 -0.74
CA LEU A 146 -23.64 -3.51 -2.12
C LEU A 146 -23.88 -4.85 -2.85
N GLY A 147 -24.31 -5.90 -2.14
CA GLY A 147 -24.56 -7.21 -2.77
C GLY A 147 -23.29 -7.92 -3.26
N LEU A 148 -22.15 -7.70 -2.60
CA LEU A 148 -20.86 -8.30 -2.97
C LEU A 148 -20.73 -9.77 -2.57
N TRP A 149 -21.53 -10.22 -1.60
CA TRP A 149 -21.61 -11.60 -1.11
C TRP A 149 -23.01 -11.90 -0.60
N GLY A 150 -23.29 -13.19 -0.39
CA GLY A 150 -24.59 -13.69 0.07
C GLY A 150 -25.39 -14.37 -1.04
N PRO A 151 -26.68 -14.65 -0.80
CA PRO A 151 -27.56 -15.29 -1.77
C PRO A 151 -27.52 -14.58 -3.12
N GLU A 152 -27.56 -15.36 -4.21
CA GLU A 152 -27.56 -14.87 -5.60
C GLU A 152 -26.25 -14.21 -6.08
N THR A 153 -25.20 -14.21 -5.26
CA THR A 153 -23.86 -13.72 -5.65
C THR A 153 -22.87 -14.88 -5.89
N ALA A 154 -21.72 -14.59 -6.50
CA ALA A 154 -20.67 -15.61 -6.73
C ALA A 154 -19.93 -16.03 -5.44
N PHE A 155 -20.16 -15.33 -4.32
CA PHE A 155 -19.49 -15.56 -3.05
C PHE A 155 -20.52 -15.81 -1.96
N ALA A 156 -20.51 -17.00 -1.36
CA ALA A 156 -21.52 -17.36 -0.35
C ALA A 156 -21.47 -16.43 0.87
N ASP A 157 -20.28 -16.01 1.26
CA ASP A 157 -20.03 -15.17 2.42
C ASP A 157 -18.86 -14.20 2.19
N ARG A 158 -18.65 -13.33 3.18
CA ARG A 158 -17.60 -12.31 3.19
C ARG A 158 -16.18 -12.92 3.15
N GLU A 159 -15.95 -14.05 3.81
CA GLU A 159 -14.61 -14.64 3.89
C GLU A 159 -14.20 -15.21 2.53
N GLN A 160 -15.13 -15.87 1.84
CA GLN A 160 -14.93 -16.32 0.47
C GLN A 160 -14.70 -15.15 -0.49
N PHE A 161 -15.45 -14.05 -0.35
CA PHE A 161 -15.22 -12.84 -1.14
C PHE A 161 -13.81 -12.28 -0.91
N ILE A 162 -13.41 -12.06 0.35
CA ILE A 162 -12.10 -11.51 0.70
C ILE A 162 -10.97 -12.42 0.18
N SER A 163 -11.07 -13.72 0.42
CA SER A 163 -10.07 -14.70 -0.03
C SER A 163 -9.99 -14.78 -1.55
N GLY A 164 -11.13 -14.81 -2.24
CA GLY A 164 -11.21 -14.88 -3.69
C GLY A 164 -10.63 -13.65 -4.38
N ILE A 165 -10.92 -12.45 -3.87
CA ILE A 165 -10.36 -11.20 -4.38
C ILE A 165 -8.87 -11.08 -4.03
N ARG A 166 -8.44 -11.46 -2.82
CA ARG A 166 -7.01 -11.45 -2.44
C ARG A 166 -6.15 -12.33 -3.33
N LYS A 167 -6.62 -13.54 -3.68
CA LYS A 167 -5.91 -14.43 -4.62
C LYS A 167 -5.71 -13.78 -5.99
N GLY A 168 -6.64 -12.92 -6.42
CA GLY A 168 -6.53 -12.18 -7.68
C GLY A 168 -5.73 -10.88 -7.60
N GLY A 169 -5.09 -10.61 -6.47
CA GLY A 169 -4.22 -9.45 -6.27
C GLY A 169 -4.96 -8.11 -6.42
N ILE A 170 -4.20 -7.09 -6.82
CA ILE A 170 -4.72 -5.72 -6.92
C ILE A 170 -5.65 -5.56 -8.13
N ALA A 171 -5.41 -6.30 -9.21
CA ALA A 171 -6.25 -6.28 -10.41
C ALA A 171 -7.69 -6.73 -10.12
N ALA A 172 -7.89 -7.69 -9.22
CA ALA A 172 -9.22 -8.11 -8.79
C ALA A 172 -9.98 -7.01 -8.01
N MET A 173 -9.27 -6.14 -7.28
CA MET A 173 -9.90 -5.00 -6.60
C MET A 173 -10.40 -3.95 -7.61
N GLU A 174 -9.61 -3.68 -8.65
CA GLU A 174 -10.01 -2.76 -9.72
C GLU A 174 -11.26 -3.26 -10.45
N LEU A 175 -11.36 -4.58 -10.62
CA LEU A 175 -12.54 -5.23 -11.18
C LEU A 175 -13.80 -5.05 -10.32
N VAL A 176 -13.69 -5.22 -9.00
CA VAL A 176 -14.81 -4.99 -8.07
C VAL A 176 -15.33 -3.56 -8.24
N ALA A 177 -14.42 -2.58 -8.24
CA ALA A 177 -14.80 -1.19 -8.44
C ALA A 177 -15.46 -0.96 -9.81
N ARG A 178 -14.97 -1.58 -10.88
CA ARG A 178 -15.55 -1.48 -12.23
C ARG A 178 -16.96 -2.08 -12.28
N ASP A 179 -17.15 -3.27 -11.73
CA ASP A 179 -18.44 -3.97 -11.76
C ASP A 179 -19.49 -3.23 -10.94
N LEU A 180 -19.09 -2.64 -9.82
CA LEU A 180 -19.96 -1.74 -9.07
C LEU A 180 -20.33 -0.47 -9.87
N LYS A 181 -19.44 0.05 -10.73
CA LYS A 181 -19.80 1.15 -11.66
C LYS A 181 -20.78 0.69 -12.72
N ALA A 182 -20.54 -0.47 -13.32
CA ALA A 182 -21.37 -1.03 -14.38
C ALA A 182 -22.81 -1.32 -13.90
N THR A 183 -22.95 -1.72 -12.64
CA THR A 183 -24.25 -1.94 -11.98
C THR A 183 -24.89 -0.65 -11.44
N GLY A 184 -24.22 0.50 -11.54
CA GLY A 184 -24.71 1.78 -11.04
C GLY A 184 -24.61 1.97 -9.51
N LEU A 185 -23.99 1.03 -8.79
CA LEU A 185 -23.84 1.04 -7.32
C LEU A 185 -22.63 1.85 -6.84
N TYR A 186 -21.70 2.19 -7.72
CA TYR A 186 -20.50 2.95 -7.38
C TYR A 186 -20.27 4.11 -8.36
N MET A 187 -20.10 5.30 -7.80
CA MET A 187 -19.69 6.49 -8.54
C MET A 187 -18.35 6.97 -8.00
N ALA A 188 -17.36 7.08 -8.87
CA ALA A 188 -16.07 7.68 -8.53
C ALA A 188 -15.93 9.01 -9.28
N ARG A 189 -15.66 10.09 -8.54
CA ARG A 189 -15.26 11.37 -9.12
C ARG A 189 -13.82 11.64 -8.76
N ALA A 190 -13.00 11.91 -9.76
CA ALA A 190 -11.58 12.19 -9.61
C ALA A 190 -11.31 13.65 -9.93
N LEU A 191 -10.43 14.29 -9.17
CA LEU A 191 -9.86 15.56 -9.61
C LEU A 191 -8.90 15.30 -10.79
N SER A 192 -8.86 16.20 -11.78
CA SER A 192 -7.87 16.08 -12.84
C SER A 192 -6.49 16.45 -12.32
N PHE A 193 -5.50 15.59 -12.54
CA PHE A 193 -4.09 15.89 -12.30
C PHE A 193 -3.38 16.43 -13.56
N ALA A 194 -4.13 16.75 -14.62
CA ALA A 194 -3.55 17.39 -15.80
C ALA A 194 -2.89 18.73 -15.41
N GLY A 195 -1.62 18.90 -15.78
CA GLY A 195 -0.82 20.08 -15.44
C GLY A 195 -0.29 20.12 -14.01
N VAL A 196 -0.54 19.10 -13.17
CA VAL A 196 0.12 18.97 -11.87
C VAL A 196 1.55 18.47 -12.10
N GLU A 197 2.50 19.18 -11.51
CA GLU A 197 3.92 18.84 -11.58
C GLU A 197 4.36 18.14 -10.29
N TYR A 198 5.28 17.19 -10.43
CA TYR A 198 5.90 16.46 -9.32
C TYR A 198 7.41 16.53 -9.44
N GLU A 199 8.08 16.92 -8.37
CA GLU A 199 9.54 17.03 -8.35
C GLU A 199 10.06 16.68 -6.96
N ILE A 200 10.90 15.65 -6.84
CA ILE A 200 11.48 15.28 -5.54
C ILE A 200 12.55 16.30 -5.16
N LEU A 201 12.39 16.94 -4.00
CA LEU A 201 13.42 17.78 -3.42
C LEU A 201 14.30 16.91 -2.51
N ARG A 202 15.42 16.44 -3.05
CA ARG A 202 16.37 15.60 -2.31
C ARG A 202 17.37 16.46 -1.54
N HIS A 203 17.54 16.16 -0.26
CA HIS A 203 18.63 16.65 0.57
C HIS A 203 19.74 15.58 0.64
N GLU A 204 20.97 15.95 0.33
CA GLU A 204 22.13 15.09 0.54
C GLU A 204 22.70 15.37 1.92
N LEU A 205 22.78 14.33 2.75
CA LEU A 205 23.33 14.46 4.10
C LEU A 205 24.81 14.82 4.01
N THR A 206 25.18 15.93 4.63
CA THR A 206 26.58 16.34 4.76
C THR A 206 27.34 15.42 5.71
N PRO A 207 28.69 15.32 5.61
CA PRO A 207 29.49 14.52 6.53
C PRO A 207 29.22 14.85 8.01
N ALA A 208 29.04 16.13 8.34
CA ALA A 208 28.72 16.56 9.70
C ALA A 208 27.33 16.09 10.17
N GLN A 209 26.33 16.09 9.28
CA GLN A 209 25.01 15.55 9.61
C GLN A 209 25.06 14.03 9.80
N ILE A 210 25.85 13.31 9.00
CA ILE A 210 26.07 11.86 9.16
C ILE A 210 26.71 11.57 10.52
N GLU A 211 27.74 12.32 10.90
CA GLU A 211 28.40 12.17 12.21
C GLU A 211 27.40 12.38 13.37
N ILE A 212 26.57 13.43 13.31
CA ILE A 212 25.51 13.67 14.30
C ILE A 212 24.53 12.51 14.33
N TYR A 213 24.08 12.04 13.16
CA TYR A 213 23.15 10.93 13.04
C TYR A 213 23.69 9.65 13.68
N ASP A 214 24.92 9.29 13.32
CA ASP A 214 25.60 8.07 13.75
C ASP A 214 25.87 8.11 15.26
N THR A 215 26.23 9.28 15.80
CA THR A 215 26.38 9.49 17.24
C THR A 215 25.07 9.19 17.99
N TYR A 216 23.94 9.69 17.49
CA TYR A 216 22.64 9.36 18.07
C TYR A 216 22.26 7.88 17.87
N ALA A 217 22.60 7.27 16.72
CA ALA A 217 22.36 5.85 16.47
C ALA A 217 23.09 4.96 17.49
N ASP A 218 24.35 5.27 17.77
CA ASP A 218 25.13 4.55 18.79
C ASP A 218 24.59 4.82 20.20
N ALA A 219 24.20 6.05 20.54
CA ALA A 219 23.55 6.37 21.81
C ALA A 219 22.27 5.55 22.03
N TRP A 220 21.41 5.43 21.00
CA TRP A 220 20.20 4.60 21.09
C TRP A 220 20.49 3.10 21.23
N SER A 221 21.61 2.62 20.67
CA SER A 221 22.08 1.24 20.92
C SER A 221 22.45 1.03 22.39
N ILE A 222 23.14 2.00 23.00
CA ILE A 222 23.50 1.95 24.43
C ILE A 222 22.24 1.98 25.30
N ILE A 223 21.26 2.84 24.98
CA ILE A 223 19.98 2.89 25.71
C ILE A 223 19.23 1.57 25.61
N HIS A 224 19.24 0.92 24.44
CA HIS A 224 18.60 -0.38 24.25
C HIS A 224 19.20 -1.44 25.18
N GLN A 225 20.54 -1.53 25.23
CA GLN A 225 21.24 -2.48 26.10
C GLN A 225 20.98 -2.21 27.58
N ASN A 226 21.01 -0.93 27.99
CA ASN A 226 20.71 -0.54 29.36
C ASN A 226 19.25 -0.82 29.72
N MET A 227 18.31 -0.65 28.80
CA MET A 227 16.91 -1.01 29.00
C MET A 227 16.77 -2.52 29.24
N GLU A 228 17.38 -3.36 28.40
CA GLU A 228 17.35 -4.82 28.60
C GLU A 228 17.98 -5.22 29.94
N ARG A 229 19.14 -4.62 30.30
CA ARG A 229 19.77 -4.84 31.60
C ARG A 229 18.88 -4.37 32.76
N ALA A 230 18.18 -3.26 32.61
CA ALA A 230 17.26 -2.76 33.62
C ALA A 230 16.04 -3.68 33.80
N LEU A 231 15.55 -4.34 32.74
CA LEU A 231 14.51 -5.36 32.85
C LEU A 231 14.98 -6.57 33.68
N GLU A 232 16.26 -6.94 33.61
CA GLU A 232 16.86 -7.97 34.47
C GLU A 232 16.97 -7.51 35.92
N LEU A 233 17.57 -6.33 36.15
CA LEU A 233 17.78 -5.77 37.50
C LEU A 233 16.45 -5.56 38.25
N THR A 234 15.39 -5.20 37.53
CA THR A 234 14.06 -4.99 38.10
C THR A 234 13.29 -6.29 38.31
N GLY A 235 13.77 -7.45 37.85
CA GLY A 235 13.06 -8.73 37.99
C GLY A 235 11.86 -8.88 37.05
N ILE A 236 11.84 -8.14 35.93
CA ILE A 236 10.88 -8.35 34.82
C ILE A 236 11.34 -9.53 33.95
N VAL A 237 12.66 -9.68 33.81
CA VAL A 237 13.34 -10.83 33.20
C VAL A 237 14.24 -11.45 34.26
N ASP A 238 14.25 -12.78 34.33
CA ASP A 238 15.22 -13.51 35.15
C ASP A 238 16.61 -13.42 34.49
N GLY A 239 17.58 -12.83 35.18
CA GLY A 239 18.93 -12.65 34.63
C GLY A 239 19.80 -13.93 34.56
N LEU A 240 19.38 -15.03 35.20
CA LEU A 240 20.10 -16.32 35.20
C LEU A 240 19.51 -17.29 34.18
N GLU A 241 18.18 -17.36 34.09
CA GLU A 241 17.46 -18.28 33.18
C GLU A 241 16.96 -17.61 31.89
N ASN A 242 17.13 -16.28 31.79
CA ASN A 242 16.57 -15.43 30.73
C ASN A 242 15.07 -15.71 30.51
N ALA A 243 14.36 -16.02 31.60
CA ALA A 243 12.94 -16.32 31.63
C ALA A 243 12.15 -15.02 31.78
N THR A 244 11.05 -14.86 31.04
CA THR A 244 10.23 -13.64 31.13
C THR A 244 9.25 -13.77 32.30
N LEU A 245 9.52 -13.08 33.41
CA LEU A 245 8.72 -13.11 34.64
C LEU A 245 7.49 -12.18 34.56
N ASN A 246 7.55 -11.16 33.70
CA ASN A 246 6.41 -10.30 33.41
C ASN A 246 6.37 -9.88 31.92
N SER A 247 5.65 -10.66 31.12
CA SER A 247 5.54 -10.47 29.67
C SER A 247 4.87 -9.14 29.29
N GLY A 248 3.86 -8.71 30.05
CA GLY A 248 3.17 -7.43 29.84
C GLY A 248 4.09 -6.23 30.05
N ALA A 249 4.86 -6.21 31.14
CA ALA A 249 5.82 -5.15 31.45
C ALA A 249 6.94 -5.09 30.39
N LYS A 250 7.50 -6.26 30.01
CA LYS A 250 8.53 -6.36 28.95
C LYS A 250 8.03 -5.84 27.60
N ALA A 251 6.84 -6.28 27.16
CA ALA A 251 6.26 -5.83 25.90
C ALA A 251 5.95 -4.32 25.91
N SER A 252 5.44 -3.80 27.02
CA SER A 252 5.16 -2.37 27.18
C SER A 252 6.43 -1.51 27.12
N ALA A 253 7.51 -1.93 27.80
CA ALA A 253 8.80 -1.23 27.78
C ALA A 253 9.39 -1.19 26.37
N ARG A 254 9.53 -2.35 25.71
CA ARG A 254 10.04 -2.46 24.33
C ARG A 254 9.19 -1.66 23.34
N SER A 255 7.87 -1.69 23.46
CA SER A 255 6.98 -0.92 22.58
C SER A 255 7.17 0.59 22.75
N ARG A 256 7.27 1.09 23.99
CA ARG A 256 7.48 2.52 24.27
C ARG A 256 8.84 3.00 23.77
N PHE A 257 9.90 2.23 24.03
CA PHE A 257 11.25 2.48 23.52
C PHE A 257 11.25 2.65 22.00
N GLU A 258 10.72 1.65 21.28
CA GLU A 258 10.78 1.59 19.82
C GLU A 258 9.95 2.69 19.15
N SER A 259 8.77 3.01 19.71
CA SER A 259 7.94 4.12 19.22
C SER A 259 8.59 5.49 19.43
N THR A 260 9.42 5.64 20.47
CA THR A 260 10.12 6.89 20.77
C THR A 260 11.34 7.04 19.88
N LYS A 261 12.12 5.96 19.71
CA LYS A 261 13.27 5.90 18.79
C LYS A 261 12.89 6.31 17.36
N GLN A 262 11.81 5.74 16.83
CA GLN A 262 11.32 6.09 15.48
C GLN A 262 10.93 7.56 15.35
N ARG A 263 10.20 8.10 16.34
CA ARG A 263 9.81 9.52 16.34
C ARG A 263 11.03 10.42 16.40
N PHE A 264 12.02 10.08 17.23
CA PHE A 264 13.26 10.82 17.36
C PHE A 264 14.00 10.92 16.01
N PHE A 265 14.32 9.79 15.37
CA PHE A 265 15.04 9.81 14.08
C PHE A 265 14.24 10.47 12.95
N GLY A 266 12.91 10.34 12.96
CA GLY A 266 12.06 11.09 12.04
C GLY A 266 12.22 12.61 12.19
N GLN A 267 12.32 13.13 13.42
CA GLN A 267 12.55 14.55 13.66
C GLN A 267 13.99 14.98 13.34
N VAL A 268 14.98 14.12 13.60
CA VAL A 268 16.38 14.37 13.22
C VAL A 268 16.50 14.59 11.71
N LEU A 269 15.98 13.64 10.91
CA LEU A 269 15.98 13.73 9.45
C LEU A 269 15.21 14.97 8.98
N LEU A 270 14.07 15.27 9.59
CA LEU A 270 13.28 16.46 9.28
C LEU A 270 14.07 17.76 9.54
N SER A 271 14.81 17.85 10.64
CA SER A 271 15.72 18.97 10.94
C SER A 271 16.86 19.04 9.92
N MET A 272 17.45 17.90 9.54
CA MET A 272 18.55 17.85 8.58
C MET A 272 18.15 18.37 7.20
N LYS A 273 16.89 18.19 6.79
CA LYS A 273 16.37 18.73 5.51
C LYS A 273 16.22 20.26 5.47
N LEU A 274 16.21 20.95 6.62
CA LEU A 274 15.88 22.38 6.70
C LEU A 274 16.72 23.26 5.77
N PRO A 275 18.05 23.11 5.63
CA PRO A 275 18.84 23.97 4.75
C PRO A 275 18.36 23.93 3.30
N THR A 276 18.09 22.72 2.77
CA THR A 276 17.55 22.53 1.41
C THR A 276 16.13 23.08 1.28
N VAL A 277 15.29 22.86 2.29
CA VAL A 277 13.91 23.40 2.30
C VAL A 277 13.92 24.93 2.30
N ILE A 278 14.72 25.56 3.16
CA ILE A 278 14.80 27.03 3.28
C ILE A 278 15.28 27.63 1.96
N ALA A 279 16.29 27.03 1.32
CA ALA A 279 16.78 27.46 0.01
C ALA A 279 15.67 27.37 -1.05
N ALA A 280 14.93 26.25 -1.10
CA ALA A 280 13.82 26.06 -2.03
C ALA A 280 12.68 27.07 -1.79
N VAL A 281 12.30 27.33 -0.54
CA VAL A 281 11.27 28.32 -0.19
C VAL A 281 11.67 29.70 -0.72
N ARG A 282 12.91 30.14 -0.48
CA ARG A 282 13.41 31.44 -0.96
C ARG A 282 13.37 31.53 -2.49
N GLN A 283 13.80 30.48 -3.19
CA GLN A 283 13.78 30.42 -4.64
C GLN A 283 12.35 30.52 -5.20
N HIS A 284 11.40 29.77 -4.65
CA HIS A 284 10.01 29.79 -5.13
C HIS A 284 9.31 31.14 -4.86
N LEU A 285 9.58 31.76 -3.72
CA LEU A 285 9.07 33.10 -3.42
C LEU A 285 9.60 34.14 -4.42
N ALA A 286 10.89 34.06 -4.78
CA ALA A 286 11.52 34.92 -5.78
C ALA A 286 10.92 34.72 -7.18
N ASN A 287 10.46 33.50 -7.50
CA ASN A 287 9.79 33.17 -8.76
C ASN A 287 8.29 33.54 -8.79
N GLY A 288 7.79 34.30 -7.82
CA GLY A 288 6.37 34.70 -7.80
C GLY A 288 5.40 33.56 -7.44
N GLN A 289 5.88 32.52 -6.76
CA GLN A 289 5.06 31.38 -6.30
C GLN A 289 4.80 31.42 -4.78
N SER A 290 3.66 30.90 -4.35
CA SER A 290 3.31 30.79 -2.92
C SER A 290 3.60 29.39 -2.40
N VAL A 291 4.26 29.29 -1.23
CA VAL A 291 4.76 28.03 -0.69
C VAL A 291 3.86 27.50 0.41
N VAL A 292 3.55 26.21 0.36
CA VAL A 292 2.77 25.48 1.36
C VAL A 292 3.64 24.34 1.90
N LEU A 293 3.88 24.32 3.21
CA LEU A 293 4.67 23.31 3.90
C LEU A 293 3.77 22.44 4.77
N GLN A 294 3.84 21.13 4.56
CA GLN A 294 3.08 20.14 5.32
C GLN A 294 3.99 19.41 6.32
N LEU A 295 3.60 19.46 7.61
CA LEU A 295 4.25 18.78 8.73
C LEU A 295 3.24 17.91 9.48
N VAL A 296 3.67 16.86 10.18
CA VAL A 296 2.78 16.08 11.06
C VAL A 296 3.01 16.47 12.51
N THR A 297 4.27 16.57 12.94
CA THR A 297 4.64 16.95 14.30
C THR A 297 4.83 18.48 14.42
N THR A 298 4.45 19.03 15.57
CA THR A 298 4.51 20.49 15.82
C THR A 298 5.15 20.85 17.16
N ALA A 299 5.83 19.91 17.83
CA ALA A 299 6.42 20.06 19.16
C ALA A 299 5.47 20.57 20.27
N GLU A 300 4.15 20.57 20.07
CA GLU A 300 3.18 21.14 21.01
C GLU A 300 3.20 20.42 22.37
N SER A 301 3.17 19.09 22.36
CA SER A 301 3.20 18.29 23.58
C SER A 301 4.49 18.46 24.37
N ILE A 302 5.60 18.78 23.70
CA ILE A 302 6.88 19.07 24.33
C ILE A 302 6.77 20.43 25.05
N LEU A 303 6.32 21.46 24.33
CA LEU A 303 6.12 22.79 24.88
C LEU A 303 5.18 22.80 26.10
N ASP A 304 4.01 22.16 26.01
CA ASP A 304 3.06 22.14 27.12
C ASP A 304 3.65 21.50 28.38
N ARG A 305 4.37 20.38 28.22
CA ARG A 305 5.03 19.71 29.35
C ARG A 305 6.11 20.57 30.01
N ARG A 306 6.94 21.26 29.21
CA ARG A 306 7.93 22.19 29.75
C ARG A 306 7.27 23.32 30.50
N LEU A 307 6.25 23.95 29.92
CA LEU A 307 5.50 25.02 30.58
C LEU A 307 4.83 24.62 31.89
N ASP A 308 4.43 23.36 32.03
CA ASP A 308 3.83 22.82 33.25
C ASP A 308 4.88 22.47 34.32
N ALA A 309 6.14 22.25 33.93
CA ALA A 309 7.25 21.95 34.83
C ALA A 309 7.97 23.21 35.37
N LEU A 310 7.80 24.38 34.74
CA LEU A 310 8.45 25.62 35.16
C LEU A 310 7.88 26.16 36.48
N SER A 311 8.76 26.55 37.39
CA SER A 311 8.43 27.36 38.57
C SER A 311 7.95 28.77 38.19
N PRO A 312 7.33 29.52 39.11
CA PRO A 312 6.90 30.89 38.85
C PRO A 312 8.04 31.81 38.39
N ASP A 313 9.26 31.62 38.90
CA ASP A 313 10.44 32.44 38.57
C ASP A 313 10.98 32.09 37.18
N GLU A 314 11.10 30.79 36.85
CA GLU A 314 11.52 30.35 35.50
C GLU A 314 10.50 30.73 34.42
N ARG A 315 9.22 30.88 34.80
CA ARG A 315 8.17 31.35 33.89
C ARG A 315 8.28 32.84 33.57
N ALA A 316 8.95 33.62 34.42
CA ALA A 316 9.19 35.05 34.19
C ALA A 316 10.36 35.27 33.20
N GLU A 317 11.34 34.37 33.20
CA GLU A 317 12.51 34.35 32.30
C GLU A 317 12.49 33.12 31.40
N LEU A 318 11.48 33.04 30.52
CA LEU A 318 11.29 31.91 29.63
C LEU A 318 12.48 31.67 28.68
N GLU A 319 13.13 30.52 28.88
CA GLU A 319 14.15 29.97 27.99
C GLU A 319 13.89 28.46 27.81
N ILE A 320 13.16 28.09 26.76
CA ILE A 320 12.80 26.70 26.44
C ILE A 320 13.42 26.32 25.09
N ASP A 321 14.20 25.24 25.08
CA ASP A 321 14.67 24.57 23.86
C ASP A 321 13.66 23.48 23.45
N LEU A 322 13.14 23.54 22.22
CA LEU A 322 12.21 22.53 21.69
C LEU A 322 12.95 21.49 20.83
N SER A 323 14.02 20.93 21.40
CA SER A 323 14.85 19.94 20.72
C SER A 323 14.18 18.55 20.70
N PRO A 324 14.25 17.79 19.58
CA PRO A 324 13.89 16.39 19.54
C PRO A 324 14.55 15.51 20.60
N ARG A 325 15.70 15.94 21.15
CA ARG A 325 16.34 15.29 22.32
C ARG A 325 15.39 15.13 23.50
N GLU A 326 14.41 16.01 23.66
CA GLU A 326 13.42 15.90 24.73
C GLU A 326 12.57 14.62 24.64
N TYR A 327 12.36 14.05 23.45
CA TYR A 327 11.65 12.77 23.34
C TYR A 327 12.39 11.63 24.04
N VAL A 328 13.73 11.61 23.94
CA VAL A 328 14.53 10.54 24.56
C VAL A 328 14.68 10.77 26.05
N ILE A 329 14.89 12.01 26.49
CA ILE A 329 14.97 12.35 27.92
C ILE A 329 13.66 12.01 28.63
N ASP A 330 12.51 12.42 28.08
CA ASP A 330 11.21 12.13 28.67
C ASP A 330 10.91 10.63 28.73
N TYR A 331 11.34 9.86 27.72
CA TYR A 331 11.28 8.41 27.77
C TYR A 331 12.14 7.85 28.92
N LEU A 332 13.38 8.33 29.06
CA LEU A 332 14.28 7.89 30.12
C LEU A 332 13.71 8.17 31.50
N GLU A 333 13.17 9.37 31.73
CA GLU A 333 12.60 9.75 33.02
C GLU A 333 11.33 8.97 33.38
N ARG A 334 10.43 8.76 32.42
CA ARG A 334 9.06 8.27 32.70
C ARG A 334 8.83 6.78 32.42
N ALA A 335 9.60 6.20 31.51
CA ALA A 335 9.33 4.87 30.97
C ALA A 335 10.52 3.90 31.06
N PHE A 336 11.73 4.38 31.34
CA PHE A 336 12.87 3.51 31.58
C PHE A 336 12.61 2.62 32.80
N PRO A 337 12.89 1.30 32.74
CA PRO A 337 12.56 0.39 33.84
C PRO A 337 13.42 0.66 35.08
N THR A 338 12.89 1.37 36.07
CA THR A 338 13.57 1.57 37.37
C THR A 338 12.81 0.99 38.55
N ARG A 339 11.52 0.66 38.39
CA ARG A 339 10.69 0.12 39.47
C ARG A 339 11.04 -1.35 39.75
N GLN A 340 11.37 -1.67 41.00
CA GLN A 340 11.71 -3.03 41.42
C GLN A 340 10.46 -3.90 41.40
N MET A 341 10.60 -5.14 40.92
CA MET A 341 9.56 -6.17 40.99
C MET A 341 9.89 -7.20 42.06
N ARG A 342 8.86 -7.72 42.71
CA ARG A 342 8.92 -8.88 43.61
C ARG A 342 8.46 -10.11 42.84
N VAL A 343 9.30 -11.14 42.82
CA VAL A 343 8.96 -12.44 42.23
C VAL A 343 8.05 -13.21 43.19
N PHE A 344 7.02 -13.83 42.65
CA PHE A 344 6.12 -14.75 43.36
C PHE A 344 5.79 -15.94 42.46
N THR A 345 5.45 -17.06 43.06
CA THR A 345 4.95 -18.23 42.32
C THR A 345 3.44 -18.17 42.32
N ASP A 346 2.83 -18.23 41.13
CA ASP A 346 1.38 -18.26 41.02
C ASP A 346 0.81 -19.66 41.34
N ASP A 347 -0.51 -19.76 41.40
CA ASP A 347 -1.23 -21.00 41.72
C ASP A 347 -0.99 -22.15 40.72
N THR A 348 -0.35 -21.86 39.58
CA THR A 348 0.03 -22.84 38.55
C THR A 348 1.47 -23.35 38.70
N GLY A 349 2.22 -22.86 39.70
CA GLY A 349 3.64 -23.15 39.88
C GLY A 349 4.57 -22.31 38.99
N THR A 350 4.03 -21.33 38.25
CA THR A 350 4.81 -20.48 37.35
C THR A 350 5.33 -19.26 38.10
N GLN A 351 6.62 -18.95 37.97
CA GLN A 351 7.18 -17.71 38.54
C GLN A 351 6.72 -16.49 37.74
N ARG A 352 6.21 -15.48 38.45
CA ARG A 352 5.83 -14.18 37.91
C ARG A 352 6.37 -13.07 38.77
N SER A 353 6.38 -11.84 38.25
CA SER A 353 6.77 -10.68 39.05
C SER A 353 5.73 -9.57 39.06
N VAL A 354 5.55 -8.94 40.23
CA VAL A 354 4.65 -7.80 40.47
C VAL A 354 5.43 -6.61 41.02
N PRO A 355 4.98 -5.37 40.79
CA PRO A 355 5.67 -4.20 41.32
C PRO A 355 5.79 -4.25 42.84
N MET A 356 6.99 -3.96 43.34
CA MET A 356 7.28 -3.94 44.77
C MET A 356 6.82 -2.62 45.40
N GLU A 357 6.30 -2.71 46.62
CA GLU A 357 5.88 -1.58 47.46
C GLU A 357 6.54 -1.75 48.84
N ASP A 358 6.89 -0.63 49.47
CA ASP A 358 7.41 -0.61 50.84
C ASP A 358 6.28 -0.79 51.87
N GLU A 359 6.62 -0.82 53.16
CA GLU A 359 5.64 -0.99 54.24
C GLU A 359 4.60 0.14 54.33
N ALA A 360 4.86 1.30 53.72
CA ALA A 360 3.96 2.44 53.64
C ALA A 360 3.16 2.49 52.32
N GLY A 361 3.32 1.49 51.43
CA GLY A 361 2.66 1.41 50.14
C GLY A 361 3.31 2.26 49.03
N ASN A 362 4.52 2.77 49.24
CA ASN A 362 5.22 3.54 48.22
C ASN A 362 5.96 2.62 47.23
N PRO A 363 6.10 3.02 45.95
CA PRO A 363 6.88 2.26 44.97
C PRO A 363 8.35 2.13 45.36
N VAL A 364 8.91 0.92 45.23
CA VAL A 364 10.35 0.66 45.42
C VAL A 364 11.08 0.75 44.08
N TYR A 365 12.24 1.43 44.06
CA TYR A 365 13.08 1.63 42.88
C TYR A 365 14.44 0.95 43.03
N ASN A 366 15.00 0.48 41.91
CA ASN A 366 16.32 -0.15 41.85
C ASN A 366 17.41 0.92 41.68
N PRO A 367 18.34 1.08 42.64
CA PRO A 367 19.31 2.18 42.61
C PRO A 367 20.33 2.07 41.46
N GLU A 368 20.69 0.86 41.01
CA GLU A 368 21.57 0.67 39.86
C GLU A 368 20.88 1.06 38.55
N ALA A 369 19.60 0.70 38.39
CA ALA A 369 18.81 1.11 37.23
C ALA A 369 18.58 2.63 37.20
N GLU A 370 18.43 3.28 38.36
CA GLU A 370 18.33 4.74 38.44
C GLU A 370 19.65 5.45 38.10
N ALA A 371 20.78 4.93 38.57
CA ALA A 371 22.10 5.45 38.21
C ALA A 371 22.36 5.31 36.70
N ALA A 372 22.03 4.16 36.10
CA ALA A 372 22.14 3.94 34.66
C ALA A 372 21.27 4.93 33.86
N ARG A 373 20.03 5.18 34.29
CA ARG A 373 19.16 6.20 33.70
C ARG A 373 19.79 7.59 33.75
N SER A 374 20.32 7.99 34.90
CA SER A 374 20.93 9.32 35.09
C SER A 374 22.15 9.53 34.20
N GLN A 375 23.03 8.51 34.09
CA GLN A 375 24.19 8.57 33.20
C GLN A 375 23.78 8.73 31.72
N LEU A 376 22.76 7.98 31.27
CA LEU A 376 22.24 8.10 29.90
C LEU A 376 21.70 9.52 29.62
N ILE A 377 21.03 10.13 30.59
CA ILE A 377 20.53 11.51 30.45
C ILE A 377 21.69 12.49 30.31
N GLU A 378 22.74 12.34 31.14
CA GLU A 378 23.94 13.18 31.07
C GLU A 378 24.61 13.10 29.69
N ASP A 379 24.89 11.89 29.22
CA ASP A 379 25.54 11.65 27.93
C ASP A 379 24.73 12.24 26.76
N LEU A 380 23.41 12.08 26.77
CA LEU A 380 22.52 12.65 25.75
C LEU A 380 22.47 14.18 25.79
N CYS A 381 22.50 14.77 26.98
CA CYS A 381 22.48 16.23 27.14
C CYS A 381 23.77 16.89 26.64
N ALA A 382 24.87 16.14 26.55
CA ALA A 382 26.13 16.59 25.95
C ALA A 382 26.12 16.58 24.40
N LEU A 383 25.15 15.90 23.77
CA LEU A 383 25.06 15.83 22.31
C LEU A 383 24.54 17.15 21.69
N PRO A 384 24.91 17.44 20.42
CA PRO A 384 24.49 18.67 19.73
C PRO A 384 22.97 18.86 19.72
N PRO A 385 22.48 20.11 19.93
CA PRO A 385 21.05 20.39 19.86
C PRO A 385 20.53 20.18 18.43
N ILE A 386 19.27 19.73 18.34
CA ILE A 386 18.58 19.54 17.06
C ILE A 386 17.43 20.54 17.03
N THR A 387 17.36 21.37 16.01
CA THR A 387 16.29 22.35 15.89
C THR A 387 14.98 21.68 15.44
N SER A 388 13.89 21.94 16.15
CA SER A 388 12.54 21.58 15.70
C SER A 388 12.25 22.22 14.34
N ALA A 389 11.72 21.47 13.38
CA ALA A 389 11.56 21.98 12.02
C ALA A 389 10.55 23.13 11.87
N LEU A 390 9.46 23.10 12.64
CA LEU A 390 8.51 24.21 12.65
C LEU A 390 9.15 25.48 13.22
N ASP A 391 9.87 25.35 14.34
CA ASP A 391 10.52 26.50 14.98
C ASP A 391 11.67 27.04 14.13
N GLY A 392 12.48 26.16 13.53
CA GLY A 392 13.54 26.55 12.59
C GLY A 392 13.01 27.27 11.35
N LEU A 393 11.85 26.88 10.81
CA LEU A 393 11.20 27.62 9.72
C LEU A 393 10.67 28.98 10.18
N LEU A 394 10.08 29.06 11.36
CA LEU A 394 9.54 30.31 11.92
C LEU A 394 10.66 31.29 12.29
N GLU A 395 11.79 30.81 12.81
CA GLU A 395 12.98 31.61 13.09
C GLU A 395 13.56 32.21 11.81
N GLN A 396 13.60 31.43 10.72
CA GLN A 396 14.20 31.85 9.46
C GLN A 396 13.33 32.82 8.64
N PHE A 397 12.00 32.71 8.70
CA PHE A 397 11.08 33.52 7.89
C PHE A 397 10.24 34.53 8.68
N GLY A 398 10.19 34.39 10.00
CA GLY A 398 9.40 35.23 10.91
C GLY A 398 7.90 34.90 10.91
N HIS A 399 7.25 35.20 12.03
CA HIS A 399 5.81 34.97 12.20
C HIS A 399 4.94 35.89 11.33
N ASP A 400 5.45 37.04 10.89
CA ASP A 400 4.70 37.99 10.05
C ASP A 400 4.60 37.53 8.59
N THR A 401 5.58 36.77 8.10
CA THR A 401 5.62 36.26 6.72
C THR A 401 4.94 34.89 6.60
N VAL A 402 4.94 34.11 7.69
CA VAL A 402 4.46 32.73 7.72
C VAL A 402 3.04 32.65 8.27
N ALA A 403 2.14 32.06 7.48
CA ALA A 403 0.80 31.67 7.90
C ALA A 403 0.84 30.32 8.61
N GLU A 404 0.85 30.34 9.94
CA GLU A 404 0.87 29.12 10.74
C GLU A 404 -0.56 28.56 10.93
N VAL A 405 -0.83 27.38 10.41
CA VAL A 405 -2.11 26.65 10.52
C VAL A 405 -1.88 25.25 11.11
N THR A 406 -1.22 25.24 12.26
CA THR A 406 -0.83 24.06 13.04
C THR A 406 -1.82 23.76 14.18
N GLY A 407 -1.70 22.58 14.81
CA GLY A 407 -2.46 22.23 16.02
C GLY A 407 -2.10 23.06 17.26
N ARG A 408 -0.92 23.70 17.26
CA ARG A 408 -0.36 24.44 18.40
C ARG A 408 -1.31 25.49 18.96
N THR A 409 -1.70 25.30 20.21
CA THR A 409 -2.42 26.29 21.03
C THR A 409 -1.49 27.33 21.67
N LYS A 410 -0.19 27.07 21.71
CA LYS A 410 0.84 28.00 22.21
C LYS A 410 2.10 27.96 21.34
N ARG A 411 2.79 29.09 21.23
CA ARG A 411 4.11 29.18 20.60
C ARG A 411 5.06 30.08 21.39
N LEU A 412 6.35 29.81 21.23
CA LEU A 412 7.42 30.66 21.72
C LEU A 412 7.79 31.65 20.62
N VAL A 413 7.92 32.92 20.98
CA VAL A 413 8.37 33.99 20.09
C VAL A 413 9.65 34.56 20.67
N SER A 414 10.76 34.41 19.96
CA SER A 414 12.04 34.99 20.36
C SER A 414 12.03 36.50 20.13
N MET A 415 12.35 37.25 21.17
CA MET A 415 12.42 38.71 21.13
C MET A 415 13.83 39.16 20.77
N ALA A 416 13.99 40.41 20.34
CA ALA A 416 15.29 40.96 19.91
C ALA A 416 16.35 41.00 21.02
N ASP A 417 15.95 40.89 22.30
CA ASP A 417 16.81 40.83 23.48
C ASP A 417 17.18 39.40 23.88
N GLY A 418 16.83 38.39 23.07
CA GLY A 418 17.11 36.98 23.32
C GLY A 418 16.09 36.26 24.22
N ARG A 419 15.17 36.98 24.87
CA ARG A 419 14.14 36.38 25.72
C ARG A 419 13.03 35.75 24.88
N GLN A 420 12.42 34.68 25.38
CA GLN A 420 11.25 34.10 24.75
C GLN A 420 9.96 34.63 25.37
N LYS A 421 8.96 34.89 24.53
CA LYS A 421 7.61 35.24 24.95
C LYS A 421 6.63 34.15 24.53
N LEU A 422 5.78 33.73 25.47
CA LEU A 422 4.69 32.81 25.18
C LEU A 422 3.51 33.54 24.53
N GLU A 423 3.08 33.07 23.37
CA GLU A 423 1.87 33.56 22.69
C GLU A 423 0.82 32.46 22.63
N THR A 424 -0.41 32.77 23.06
CA THR A 424 -1.55 31.85 22.96
C THR A 424 -2.22 31.98 21.61
N ARG A 425 -2.49 30.84 20.98
CA ARG A 425 -3.15 30.73 19.69
C ARG A 425 -4.53 30.09 19.86
N SER A 426 -5.49 30.64 19.15
CA SER A 426 -6.86 30.12 19.12
C SER A 426 -7.20 29.61 17.72
N THR A 427 -8.32 28.91 17.58
CA THR A 427 -8.85 28.53 16.27
C THR A 427 -9.12 29.75 15.38
N ARG A 428 -9.46 30.91 15.98
CA ARG A 428 -9.63 32.19 15.29
C ARG A 428 -8.31 32.73 14.75
N THR A 429 -7.22 32.55 15.49
CA THR A 429 -5.86 32.90 15.03
C THR A 429 -5.53 32.11 13.77
N SER A 430 -5.72 30.78 13.78
CA SER A 430 -5.47 29.95 12.59
C SER A 430 -6.35 30.32 11.38
N GLN A 431 -7.58 30.79 11.60
CA GLN A 431 -8.45 31.29 10.52
C GLN A 431 -7.91 32.60 9.92
N ALA A 432 -7.46 33.52 10.76
CA ALA A 432 -6.86 34.77 10.31
C ALA A 432 -5.58 34.51 9.50
N GLU A 433 -4.75 33.56 9.95
CA GLU A 433 -3.53 33.13 9.24
C GLU A 433 -3.85 32.52 7.86
N ALA A 434 -4.80 31.59 7.80
CA ALA A 434 -5.24 31.01 6.53
C ALA A 434 -5.84 32.07 5.58
N ALA A 435 -6.64 33.00 6.10
CA ALA A 435 -7.19 34.10 5.32
C ALA A 435 -6.09 35.05 4.81
N ALA A 436 -5.08 35.35 5.64
CA ALA A 436 -3.94 36.17 5.23
C ALA A 436 -3.16 35.52 4.07
N PHE A 437 -3.00 34.19 4.10
CA PHE A 437 -2.40 33.46 2.99
C PHE A 437 -3.24 33.52 1.71
N MET A 438 -4.55 33.25 1.81
CA MET A 438 -5.46 33.27 0.66
C MET A 438 -5.64 34.68 0.06
N GLN A 439 -5.44 35.73 0.86
CA GLN A 439 -5.43 37.13 0.42
C GLN A 439 -4.07 37.59 -0.12
N GLY A 440 -3.01 36.78 0.00
CA GLY A 440 -1.67 37.11 -0.49
C GLY A 440 -0.87 38.02 0.47
N ARG A 441 -1.41 38.31 1.65
CA ARG A 441 -0.69 39.07 2.70
C ARG A 441 0.48 38.27 3.28
N LYS A 442 0.35 36.94 3.30
CA LYS A 442 1.41 35.99 3.62
C LYS A 442 1.58 35.03 2.44
N ARG A 443 2.82 34.71 2.06
CA ARG A 443 3.12 33.84 0.90
C ARG A 443 3.71 32.47 1.29
N ILE A 444 3.91 32.25 2.58
CA ILE A 444 4.33 30.97 3.16
C ILE A 444 3.21 30.48 4.06
N LEU A 445 2.74 29.25 3.90
CA LEU A 445 1.78 28.62 4.82
C LEU A 445 2.34 27.30 5.34
N ILE A 446 2.36 27.12 6.66
CA ILE A 446 2.75 25.86 7.31
C ILE A 446 1.52 25.26 7.96
N PHE A 447 1.17 24.02 7.64
CA PHE A 447 0.04 23.35 8.28
C PHE A 447 0.39 21.96 8.81
N SER A 448 -0.41 21.52 9.78
CA SER A 448 -0.42 20.13 10.26
C SER A 448 -1.77 19.45 10.01
N ASP A 449 -1.82 18.13 10.14
CA ASP A 449 -3.07 17.37 10.05
C ASP A 449 -4.15 17.92 11.00
N ALA A 450 -3.76 18.12 12.27
CA ALA A 450 -4.64 18.65 13.31
C ALA A 450 -5.10 20.09 13.01
N GLY A 451 -4.19 20.93 12.53
CA GLY A 451 -4.45 22.35 12.30
C GLY A 451 -5.23 22.67 11.02
N GLY A 452 -5.06 21.90 9.94
CA GLY A 452 -5.68 22.21 8.64
C GLY A 452 -6.89 21.35 8.26
N THR A 453 -7.44 20.56 9.20
CA THR A 453 -8.64 19.74 8.93
C THR A 453 -9.79 20.64 8.42
N GLY A 454 -10.41 20.23 7.31
CA GLY A 454 -11.53 20.95 6.69
C GLY A 454 -11.17 22.24 5.93
N ARG A 455 -9.88 22.55 5.74
CA ARG A 455 -9.43 23.81 5.08
C ARG A 455 -8.87 23.59 3.68
N SER A 456 -8.98 24.64 2.86
CA SER A 456 -8.50 24.69 1.48
C SER A 456 -7.50 25.83 1.31
N TYR A 457 -6.38 25.54 0.65
CA TYR A 457 -5.27 26.46 0.37
C TYR A 457 -4.90 26.54 -1.12
N HIS A 458 -5.70 25.90 -1.99
CA HIS A 458 -5.53 25.96 -3.45
C HIS A 458 -5.60 27.41 -3.96
N ALA A 459 -5.02 27.68 -5.12
CA ALA A 459 -5.10 28.97 -5.79
C ALA A 459 -6.51 29.20 -6.36
N SER A 460 -7.53 29.36 -5.51
CA SER A 460 -8.92 29.52 -5.92
C SER A 460 -9.11 30.77 -6.79
N ARG A 461 -9.96 30.68 -7.82
CA ARG A 461 -10.37 31.84 -8.62
C ARG A 461 -11.17 32.88 -7.83
N ASP A 462 -11.69 32.51 -6.66
CA ASP A 462 -12.50 33.38 -5.81
C ASP A 462 -11.66 34.19 -4.80
N VAL A 463 -10.33 34.00 -4.78
CA VAL A 463 -9.44 34.71 -3.84
C VAL A 463 -8.36 35.52 -4.58
N PRO A 464 -7.79 36.57 -3.95
CA PRO A 464 -6.74 37.39 -4.58
C PRO A 464 -5.43 36.63 -4.84
N ASN A 465 -4.99 35.77 -3.92
CA ASN A 465 -3.76 35.02 -4.12
C ASN A 465 -4.00 33.83 -5.06
N GLN A 466 -3.70 34.03 -6.34
CA GLN A 466 -3.84 33.03 -7.40
C GLN A 466 -2.49 32.45 -7.88
N GLU A 467 -1.39 32.80 -7.19
CA GLU A 467 -0.04 32.30 -7.49
C GLU A 467 0.03 30.78 -7.46
N GLN A 468 0.91 30.18 -8.26
CA GLN A 468 1.12 28.73 -8.23
C GLN A 468 1.47 28.26 -6.81
N ARG A 469 0.83 27.18 -6.35
CA ARG A 469 1.11 26.58 -5.05
C ARG A 469 2.26 25.60 -5.16
N VAL A 470 3.38 25.90 -4.51
CA VAL A 470 4.48 24.94 -4.33
C VAL A 470 4.27 24.25 -3.00
N HIS A 471 3.86 22.98 -3.04
CA HIS A 471 3.56 22.22 -1.85
C HIS A 471 4.74 21.32 -1.50
N LEU A 472 5.49 21.71 -0.47
CA LEU A 472 6.58 20.94 0.11
C LEU A 472 6.02 19.96 1.15
N LEU A 473 6.09 18.66 0.85
CA LEU A 473 5.71 17.59 1.76
C LEU A 473 6.95 17.18 2.57
N LEU A 474 7.14 17.76 3.74
CA LEU A 474 8.33 17.50 4.56
C LEU A 474 8.23 16.21 5.37
N GLU A 475 7.03 15.93 5.88
CA GLU A 475 6.72 14.74 6.65
C GLU A 475 5.49 14.04 6.04
N PRO A 476 5.70 13.01 5.21
CA PRO A 476 4.62 12.16 4.74
C PRO A 476 4.17 11.29 5.92
N GLY A 477 3.10 11.68 6.61
CA GLY A 477 2.60 10.91 7.75
C GLY A 477 2.48 9.41 7.46
N TRP A 478 2.72 8.57 8.47
CA TRP A 478 2.77 7.10 8.39
C TRP A 478 1.54 6.44 7.76
N ARG A 479 0.40 7.11 7.83
CA ARG A 479 -0.86 6.72 7.21
C ARG A 479 -1.02 7.49 5.91
N ALA A 480 -0.78 6.84 4.77
CA ALA A 480 -0.75 7.54 3.51
C ALA A 480 -2.12 8.02 2.97
N ASP A 481 -3.22 7.74 3.67
CA ASP A 481 -4.55 8.37 3.51
C ASP A 481 -4.49 9.83 4.00
N ARG A 482 -3.72 10.09 5.07
CA ARG A 482 -3.48 11.43 5.59
C ARG A 482 -2.57 12.25 4.69
N ALA A 483 -1.54 11.64 4.11
CA ALA A 483 -0.66 12.30 3.15
C ALA A 483 -1.44 12.82 1.91
N ILE A 484 -2.33 11.99 1.34
CA ILE A 484 -3.21 12.35 0.22
C ILE A 484 -4.18 13.47 0.61
N GLN A 485 -4.79 13.39 1.79
CA GLN A 485 -5.65 14.46 2.31
C GLN A 485 -4.91 15.80 2.37
N GLY A 486 -3.61 15.78 2.70
CA GLY A 486 -2.72 16.94 2.64
C GLY A 486 -2.63 17.56 1.25
N LEU A 487 -2.32 16.76 0.22
CA LEU A 487 -2.25 17.21 -1.18
C LEU A 487 -3.57 17.82 -1.68
N GLY A 488 -4.71 17.24 -1.28
CA GLY A 488 -6.06 17.76 -1.58
C GLY A 488 -6.38 19.12 -0.95
N ARG A 489 -5.51 19.67 -0.09
CA ARG A 489 -5.66 21.04 0.44
C ARG A 489 -5.21 22.08 -0.57
N THR A 490 -4.21 21.78 -1.40
CA THR A 490 -3.69 22.69 -2.43
C THR A 490 -4.14 22.34 -3.84
N HIS A 491 -4.69 21.14 -4.05
CA HIS A 491 -5.24 20.72 -5.34
C HIS A 491 -6.76 20.53 -5.26
N ARG A 492 -7.53 21.45 -5.86
CA ARG A 492 -9.01 21.40 -5.88
C ARG A 492 -9.59 21.91 -7.21
N THR A 493 -10.87 21.64 -7.44
CA THR A 493 -11.61 22.25 -8.56
C THR A 493 -11.66 23.76 -8.40
N HIS A 494 -11.82 24.50 -9.50
CA HIS A 494 -11.93 25.97 -9.50
C HIS A 494 -10.62 26.71 -9.09
N GLN A 495 -9.47 26.06 -9.28
CA GLN A 495 -8.16 26.69 -9.12
C GLN A 495 -7.72 27.45 -10.39
N ALA A 496 -7.05 28.59 -10.21
CA ALA A 496 -6.45 29.39 -11.26
C ALA A 496 -5.15 28.77 -11.81
N SER A 497 -4.42 28.04 -10.97
CA SER A 497 -3.16 27.37 -11.30
C SER A 497 -3.08 25.99 -10.64
N THR A 498 -2.43 25.04 -11.31
CA THR A 498 -2.13 23.71 -10.77
C THR A 498 -0.95 23.77 -9.80
N PRO A 499 -0.95 22.97 -8.72
CA PRO A 499 0.17 22.95 -7.79
C PRO A 499 1.39 22.21 -8.37
N LEU A 500 2.57 22.60 -7.87
CA LEU A 500 3.81 21.82 -7.93
C LEU A 500 3.95 21.07 -6.60
N PHE A 501 3.96 19.74 -6.66
CA PHE A 501 4.18 18.90 -5.49
C PHE A 501 5.64 18.51 -5.36
N ARG A 502 6.26 18.85 -4.23
CA ARG A 502 7.64 18.46 -3.94
C ARG A 502 7.76 17.68 -2.64
N PRO A 503 7.72 16.33 -2.69
CA PRO A 503 8.15 15.50 -1.57
C PRO A 503 9.60 15.80 -1.21
N VAL A 504 9.87 16.04 0.07
CA VAL A 504 11.22 16.33 0.57
C VAL A 504 11.80 15.07 1.21
N THR A 505 12.89 14.55 0.64
CA THR A 505 13.52 13.30 1.08
C THR A 505 15.00 13.52 1.35
N THR A 506 15.63 12.63 2.10
CA THR A 506 17.09 12.53 2.20
C THR A 506 17.63 11.39 1.34
N ASP A 507 18.95 11.27 1.27
CA ASP A 507 19.67 10.09 0.77
C ASP A 507 19.84 8.99 1.83
N CYS A 508 19.30 9.15 3.05
CA CYS A 508 19.27 8.11 4.07
C CYS A 508 18.39 6.93 3.63
N LYS A 509 18.98 5.74 3.52
CA LYS A 509 18.26 4.54 3.06
C LYS A 509 17.14 4.12 4.02
N GLY A 510 17.30 4.33 5.32
CA GLY A 510 16.25 4.13 6.32
C GLY A 510 15.00 4.97 6.08
N GLU A 511 15.11 6.07 5.33
CA GLU A 511 13.98 6.91 4.92
C GLU A 511 13.25 6.39 3.65
N LEU A 512 13.84 5.46 2.89
CA LEU A 512 13.27 4.96 1.63
C LEU A 512 11.88 4.33 1.77
N ARG A 513 11.55 3.81 2.97
CA ARG A 513 10.19 3.34 3.28
C ARG A 513 9.15 4.44 3.04
N PHE A 514 9.45 5.67 3.44
CA PHE A 514 8.51 6.78 3.30
C PHE A 514 8.30 7.14 1.82
N THR A 515 9.38 7.19 1.05
CA THR A 515 9.35 7.48 -0.39
C THR A 515 8.59 6.40 -1.17
N SER A 516 8.89 5.11 -0.92
CA SER A 516 8.20 3.97 -1.55
C SER A 516 6.71 3.89 -1.20
N THR A 517 6.33 4.28 0.03
CA THR A 517 4.92 4.35 0.44
C THR A 517 4.16 5.46 -0.31
N ILE A 518 4.77 6.63 -0.51
CA ILE A 518 4.17 7.74 -1.28
C ILE A 518 4.00 7.35 -2.74
N ALA A 519 5.05 6.78 -3.35
CA ALA A 519 5.06 6.31 -4.74
C ALA A 519 3.88 5.36 -5.02
N ARG A 520 3.78 4.29 -4.24
CA ARG A 520 2.68 3.31 -4.35
C ARG A 520 1.30 3.95 -4.27
N ARG A 521 1.12 4.95 -3.41
CA ARG A 521 -0.18 5.58 -3.18
C ARG A 521 -0.54 6.61 -4.24
N LEU A 522 0.43 7.31 -4.83
CA LEU A 522 0.22 8.12 -6.04
C LEU A 522 -0.21 7.23 -7.22
N ASP A 523 0.41 6.05 -7.37
CA ASP A 523 0.01 5.08 -8.41
C ASP A 523 -1.38 4.47 -8.12
N SER A 524 -1.67 4.16 -6.85
CA SER A 524 -2.98 3.62 -6.44
C SER A 524 -4.12 4.64 -6.56
N LEU A 525 -3.83 5.95 -6.47
CA LEU A 525 -4.80 7.02 -6.70
C LEU A 525 -5.32 7.03 -8.15
N GLY A 526 -4.45 6.76 -9.13
CA GLY A 526 -4.87 6.57 -10.53
C GLY A 526 -5.78 5.34 -10.69
N ALA A 527 -5.39 4.23 -10.06
CA ALA A 527 -6.11 2.96 -10.09
C ALA A 527 -7.56 3.09 -9.59
N LEU A 528 -7.73 3.68 -8.40
CA LEU A 528 -9.01 3.69 -7.69
C LEU A 528 -9.99 4.73 -8.23
N THR A 529 -9.48 5.82 -8.79
CA THR A 529 -10.32 6.93 -9.27
C THR A 529 -10.70 6.78 -10.74
N ARG A 530 -9.81 6.23 -11.58
CA ARG A 530 -10.01 6.12 -13.04
C ARG A 530 -10.01 4.69 -13.58
N GLY A 531 -9.67 3.68 -12.77
CA GLY A 531 -9.52 2.29 -13.22
C GLY A 531 -8.21 2.05 -14.01
N GLN A 532 -7.19 2.89 -13.79
CA GLN A 532 -5.87 2.80 -14.42
C GLN A 532 -4.77 3.42 -13.53
N ARG A 533 -3.75 2.63 -13.16
CA ARG A 533 -2.55 3.10 -12.43
C ARG A 533 -1.69 4.10 -13.20
N GLN A 534 -1.62 3.99 -14.53
CA GLN A 534 -0.58 4.64 -15.35
C GLN A 534 -0.76 6.13 -15.68
N THR A 535 -1.61 6.87 -14.95
CA THR A 535 -1.96 8.26 -15.38
C THR A 535 -1.42 9.39 -14.50
N GLY A 536 -0.41 9.13 -13.65
CA GLY A 536 0.18 10.18 -12.80
C GLY A 536 1.65 10.04 -12.44
N GLY A 537 2.20 8.83 -12.36
CA GLY A 537 3.64 8.62 -12.22
C GLY A 537 4.30 8.68 -13.59
N GLN A 538 4.87 9.82 -13.97
CA GLN A 538 5.85 9.88 -15.07
C GLN A 538 7.05 8.97 -14.72
N ASN A 539 7.00 7.65 -14.93
CA ASN A 539 8.12 6.73 -14.64
C ASN A 539 8.87 7.04 -13.32
N LEU A 540 8.16 7.56 -12.31
CA LEU A 540 8.83 8.31 -11.22
C LEU A 540 9.55 7.34 -10.26
N PHE A 541 9.16 6.05 -10.29
CA PHE A 541 9.68 4.98 -9.44
C PHE A 541 9.66 3.63 -10.18
N ASP A 542 10.70 2.81 -9.98
CA ASP A 542 10.80 1.45 -10.52
C ASP A 542 9.94 0.50 -9.66
N PRO A 543 9.25 -0.52 -10.22
CA PRO A 543 8.66 -1.60 -9.42
C PRO A 543 9.60 -2.22 -8.37
N ALA A 544 10.92 -2.24 -8.61
CA ALA A 544 11.94 -2.66 -7.66
C ALA A 544 12.04 -1.76 -6.41
N ASP A 545 11.60 -0.50 -6.51
CA ASP A 545 11.55 0.45 -5.38
C ASP A 545 10.36 0.18 -4.43
N ASN A 546 9.49 -0.77 -4.77
CA ASN A 546 8.40 -1.21 -3.90
C ASN A 546 8.88 -2.22 -2.84
N LEU A 547 9.39 -1.67 -1.74
CA LEU A 547 9.91 -2.43 -0.59
C LEU A 547 8.84 -3.21 0.20
N GLU A 548 7.54 -3.06 -0.10
CA GLU A 548 6.48 -3.83 0.56
C GLU A 548 5.84 -4.86 -0.39
N SER A 549 6.44 -5.12 -1.57
CA SER A 549 5.99 -6.17 -2.49
C SER A 549 6.16 -7.58 -1.90
N GLU A 550 5.43 -8.56 -2.44
CA GLU A 550 5.62 -9.98 -2.06
C GLU A 550 7.07 -10.44 -2.35
N TYR A 551 7.67 -9.93 -3.43
CA TYR A 551 9.08 -10.17 -3.76
C TYR A 551 10.02 -9.59 -2.70
N ALA A 552 9.76 -8.37 -2.21
CA ALA A 552 10.52 -7.75 -1.14
C ALA A 552 10.36 -8.47 0.20
N CYS A 553 9.15 -8.93 0.54
CA CYS A 553 8.91 -9.74 1.73
C CYS A 553 9.65 -11.07 1.67
N ALA A 554 9.59 -11.77 0.53
CA ALA A 554 10.33 -13.01 0.33
C ALA A 554 11.86 -12.80 0.32
N ALA A 555 12.33 -11.70 -0.27
CA ALA A 555 13.73 -11.31 -0.24
C ALA A 555 14.23 -11.08 1.18
N LEU A 556 13.42 -10.47 2.04
CA LEU A 556 13.76 -10.26 3.44
C LEU A 556 13.90 -11.59 4.20
N VAL A 557 12.99 -12.54 3.95
CA VAL A 557 13.10 -13.87 4.56
C VAL A 557 14.43 -14.53 4.19
N THR A 558 14.82 -14.49 2.91
CA THR A 558 16.14 -14.99 2.50
C THR A 558 17.29 -14.21 3.12
N TRP A 559 17.18 -12.88 3.19
CA TRP A 559 18.19 -12.05 3.85
C TRP A 559 18.41 -12.48 5.30
N PHE A 560 17.34 -12.76 6.07
CA PHE A 560 17.49 -13.28 7.43
C PHE A 560 18.18 -14.66 7.48
N HIS A 561 17.86 -15.57 6.55
CA HIS A 561 18.51 -16.88 6.51
C HIS A 561 20.01 -16.75 6.21
N LEU A 562 20.38 -15.88 5.27
CA LEU A 562 21.77 -15.60 4.94
C LEU A 562 22.52 -14.94 6.11
N LEU A 563 21.85 -14.05 6.86
CA LEU A 563 22.40 -13.41 8.04
C LEU A 563 22.72 -14.44 9.14
N VAL A 564 21.76 -15.29 9.50
CA VAL A 564 21.93 -16.36 10.50
C VAL A 564 22.99 -17.37 10.04
N GLY A 565 23.03 -17.67 8.75
CA GLY A 565 24.05 -18.52 8.14
C GLY A 565 25.45 -17.90 8.05
N GLY A 566 25.64 -16.65 8.50
CA GLY A 566 26.93 -15.96 8.47
C GLY A 566 27.46 -15.67 7.06
N LYS A 567 26.56 -15.60 6.07
CA LYS A 567 26.89 -15.42 4.65
C LYS A 567 26.91 -13.96 4.20
N LEU A 568 26.31 -13.08 4.99
CA LEU A 568 26.28 -11.64 4.70
C LEU A 568 27.55 -10.94 5.20
N THR A 569 27.90 -9.84 4.54
CA THR A 569 29.11 -9.07 4.85
C THR A 569 28.79 -7.73 5.54
N SER A 570 27.54 -7.28 5.45
CA SER A 570 27.10 -6.01 6.03
C SER A 570 27.19 -6.01 7.55
N VAL A 571 26.76 -7.09 8.20
CA VAL A 571 26.67 -7.21 9.66
C VAL A 571 26.59 -8.68 10.07
N SER A 572 27.12 -9.04 11.24
CA SER A 572 26.93 -10.38 11.79
C SER A 572 25.55 -10.52 12.45
N HIS A 573 25.04 -11.75 12.55
CA HIS A 573 23.76 -12.03 13.22
C HIS A 573 23.70 -11.43 14.63
N GLY A 574 24.68 -11.72 15.48
CA GLY A 574 24.70 -11.20 16.86
C GLY A 574 24.78 -9.68 16.94
N GLU A 575 25.54 -9.04 16.05
CA GLU A 575 25.61 -7.57 15.98
C GLU A 575 24.28 -6.95 15.56
N PHE A 576 23.61 -7.56 14.58
CA PHE A 576 22.33 -7.11 14.08
C PHE A 576 21.24 -7.17 15.15
N GLU A 577 21.11 -8.31 15.87
CA GLU A 577 20.14 -8.44 16.96
C GLU A 577 20.43 -7.46 18.10
N ARG A 578 21.71 -7.27 18.44
CA ARG A 578 22.12 -6.33 19.48
C ARG A 578 21.69 -4.89 19.18
N ARG A 579 21.93 -4.42 17.94
CA ARG A 579 21.58 -3.06 17.52
C ARG A 579 20.09 -2.86 17.25
N THR A 580 19.39 -3.89 16.76
CA THR A 580 17.99 -3.77 16.33
C THR A 580 16.97 -4.23 17.35
N GLY A 581 17.37 -5.05 18.33
CA GLY A 581 16.45 -5.73 19.25
C GLY A 581 15.48 -6.69 18.56
N LEU A 582 15.79 -7.12 17.33
CA LEU A 582 15.08 -8.21 16.68
C LEU A 582 15.67 -9.53 17.17
N GLU A 583 14.82 -10.54 17.26
CA GLU A 583 15.20 -11.90 17.62
C GLU A 583 14.80 -12.79 16.44
N LEU A 584 15.77 -13.40 15.78
CA LEU A 584 15.62 -14.26 14.60
C LEU A 584 15.65 -15.74 14.97
N CYS A 585 16.37 -16.10 16.04
CA CYS A 585 16.45 -17.45 16.56
C CYS A 585 15.79 -17.58 17.95
N ASP A 586 15.38 -18.79 18.30
CA ASP A 586 14.96 -19.17 19.65
C ASP A 586 16.16 -19.39 20.59
N LYS A 587 15.89 -19.85 21.82
CA LYS A 587 16.93 -20.10 22.84
C LYS A 587 17.90 -21.21 22.45
N ASP A 588 17.51 -22.12 21.56
CA ASP A 588 18.30 -23.25 21.10
C ASP A 588 19.13 -22.90 19.83
N GLY A 589 19.02 -21.65 19.36
CA GLY A 589 19.71 -21.16 18.17
C GLY A 589 19.02 -21.53 16.86
N VAL A 590 17.81 -22.10 16.93
CA VAL A 590 17.01 -22.45 15.75
C VAL A 590 16.23 -21.23 15.29
N MET A 591 16.17 -21.02 13.98
CA MET A 591 15.44 -19.89 13.41
C MET A 591 13.95 -19.98 13.73
N LYS A 592 13.34 -18.87 14.12
CA LYS A 592 11.91 -18.82 14.48
C LYS A 592 11.05 -19.03 13.23
N ASP A 593 9.95 -19.77 13.39
CA ASP A 593 8.93 -19.96 12.36
C ASP A 593 8.31 -18.62 11.92
N GLU A 594 8.03 -17.73 12.89
CA GLU A 594 7.52 -16.39 12.64
C GLU A 594 8.64 -15.35 12.69
N LEU A 595 9.16 -15.01 11.51
CA LEU A 595 10.19 -13.98 11.35
C LEU A 595 9.62 -12.56 11.40
N PRO A 596 10.42 -11.55 11.79
CA PRO A 596 9.98 -10.16 11.80
C PRO A 596 9.48 -9.69 10.43
N PRO A 597 8.29 -9.09 10.33
CA PRO A 597 7.78 -8.60 9.05
C PRO A 597 8.58 -7.40 8.54
N ILE A 598 8.55 -7.16 7.23
CA ILE A 598 9.33 -6.11 6.56
C ILE A 598 9.14 -4.72 7.15
N GLN A 599 7.92 -4.41 7.58
CA GLN A 599 7.61 -3.14 8.23
C GLN A 599 8.35 -2.98 9.56
N ARG A 600 8.48 -4.06 10.34
CA ARG A 600 9.24 -4.05 11.60
C ARG A 600 10.73 -3.94 11.32
N TRP A 601 11.24 -4.64 10.30
CA TRP A 601 12.64 -4.58 9.88
C TRP A 601 13.07 -3.18 9.41
N LEU A 602 12.35 -2.56 8.47
CA LEU A 602 12.61 -1.21 7.97
C LEU A 602 12.65 -0.19 9.13
N ASN A 603 11.72 -0.33 10.07
CA ASN A 603 11.62 0.52 11.25
C ASN A 603 12.81 0.38 12.22
N ARG A 604 13.52 -0.76 12.21
CA ARG A 604 14.74 -0.94 13.00
C ARG A 604 15.97 -0.40 12.30
N ILE A 605 16.05 -0.55 10.99
CA ILE A 605 17.19 -0.08 10.20
C ILE A 605 17.32 1.45 10.26
N LEU A 606 16.21 2.18 10.32
CA LEU A 606 16.22 3.63 10.48
C LEU A 606 17.17 4.08 11.61
N ALA A 607 17.25 3.35 12.73
CA ALA A 607 18.08 3.77 13.86
C ALA A 607 19.52 3.23 13.83
N LEU A 608 20.02 2.74 12.69
CA LEU A 608 21.40 2.27 12.53
C LEU A 608 22.30 3.38 11.94
N PRO A 609 23.63 3.30 12.10
CA PRO A 609 24.55 4.22 11.43
C PRO A 609 24.37 4.21 9.90
N ILE A 610 24.50 5.35 9.23
CA ILE A 610 24.18 5.54 7.80
C ILE A 610 24.94 4.56 6.91
N ALA A 611 26.24 4.38 7.15
CA ALA A 611 27.06 3.44 6.37
C ALA A 611 26.60 1.99 6.51
N LEU A 612 26.13 1.59 7.71
CA LEU A 612 25.60 0.26 7.97
C LEU A 612 24.24 0.06 7.28
N GLN A 613 23.36 1.07 7.34
CA GLN A 613 22.10 1.04 6.61
C GLN A 613 22.33 0.79 5.12
N ASN A 614 23.26 1.54 4.52
CA ASN A 614 23.57 1.44 3.08
C ASN A 614 23.97 0.01 2.70
N LYS A 615 24.91 -0.59 3.44
CA LYS A 615 25.36 -1.97 3.17
C LYS A 615 24.23 -3.00 3.28
N ILE A 616 23.39 -2.90 4.32
CA ILE A 616 22.24 -3.80 4.51
C ILE A 616 21.25 -3.65 3.35
N PHE A 617 20.96 -2.41 2.94
CA PHE A 617 20.05 -2.15 1.83
C PHE A 617 20.61 -2.63 0.49
N ASP A 618 21.91 -2.53 0.25
CA ASP A 618 22.53 -3.03 -0.99
C ASP A 618 22.37 -4.55 -1.12
N GLU A 619 22.63 -5.31 -0.04
CA GLU A 619 22.40 -6.77 0.00
C GLU A 619 20.91 -7.11 -0.19
N PHE A 620 20.03 -6.42 0.53
CA PHE A 620 18.59 -6.66 0.47
C PHE A 620 18.01 -6.36 -0.92
N LEU A 621 18.33 -5.19 -1.52
CA LEU A 621 17.80 -4.80 -2.82
C LEU A 621 18.30 -5.71 -3.95
N SER A 622 19.52 -6.26 -3.86
CA SER A 622 19.99 -7.29 -4.79
C SER A 622 19.10 -8.55 -4.78
N LEU A 623 18.66 -8.98 -3.60
CA LEU A 623 17.74 -10.12 -3.47
C LEU A 623 16.34 -9.80 -4.02
N VAL A 624 15.87 -8.55 -3.89
CA VAL A 624 14.61 -8.09 -4.49
C VAL A 624 14.70 -8.14 -6.01
N GLU A 625 15.73 -7.55 -6.60
CA GLU A 625 15.94 -7.52 -8.05
C GLU A 625 16.04 -8.93 -8.65
N THR A 626 16.75 -9.83 -7.97
CA THR A 626 16.87 -11.24 -8.40
C THR A 626 15.50 -11.89 -8.52
N ARG A 627 14.63 -11.68 -7.52
CA ARG A 627 13.27 -12.22 -7.51
C ARG A 627 12.36 -11.56 -8.53
N VAL A 628 12.41 -10.24 -8.66
CA VAL A 628 11.61 -9.50 -9.64
C VAL A 628 11.99 -9.92 -11.06
N SER A 629 13.29 -10.09 -11.34
CA SER A 629 13.76 -10.62 -12.63
C SER A 629 13.24 -12.03 -12.88
N ALA A 630 13.40 -12.94 -11.91
CA ALA A 630 12.91 -14.32 -12.05
C ALA A 630 11.39 -14.40 -12.25
N ALA A 631 10.63 -13.53 -11.56
CA ALA A 631 9.18 -13.44 -11.73
C ALA A 631 8.79 -12.87 -13.11
N ARG A 632 9.53 -11.86 -13.59
CA ARG A 632 9.37 -11.30 -14.94
C ARG A 632 9.64 -12.34 -16.01
N ASP A 633 10.74 -13.07 -15.91
CA ASP A 633 11.12 -14.11 -16.87
C ASP A 633 10.12 -15.28 -16.87
N ALA A 634 9.49 -15.56 -15.73
CA ALA A 634 8.44 -16.56 -15.61
C ALA A 634 7.03 -16.07 -16.01
N GLY A 635 6.87 -14.79 -16.39
CA GLY A 635 5.56 -14.20 -16.69
C GLY A 635 4.62 -14.12 -15.49
N ARG A 636 5.15 -14.14 -14.25
CA ARG A 636 4.38 -14.10 -12.99
C ARG A 636 4.54 -12.78 -12.22
N LEU A 637 5.04 -11.74 -12.88
CA LEU A 637 5.22 -10.42 -12.24
C LEU A 637 3.88 -9.69 -12.16
N ASP A 638 3.29 -9.58 -10.96
CA ASP A 638 2.03 -8.83 -10.79
C ASP A 638 2.29 -7.31 -10.78
N VAL A 639 2.04 -6.66 -11.91
CA VAL A 639 2.12 -5.20 -12.08
C VAL A 639 0.75 -4.49 -12.00
N GLY A 640 -0.35 -5.20 -11.71
CA GLY A 640 -1.72 -4.69 -11.77
C GLY A 640 -2.38 -4.90 -13.14
N VAL A 641 -3.26 -3.98 -13.57
CA VAL A 641 -3.84 -4.06 -14.93
C VAL A 641 -2.75 -3.85 -15.97
N GLU A 642 -2.37 -4.93 -16.64
CA GLU A 642 -1.40 -4.90 -17.72
C GLU A 642 -2.05 -4.31 -18.97
N THR A 643 -1.51 -3.18 -19.45
CA THR A 643 -1.96 -2.60 -20.72
C THR A 643 -1.08 -3.14 -21.84
N ILE A 644 -1.69 -4.01 -22.66
CA ILE A 644 -1.13 -4.51 -23.89
C ILE A 644 -1.40 -3.46 -24.97
N LEU A 645 -0.40 -2.62 -25.23
CA LEU A 645 -0.42 -1.64 -26.33
C LEU A 645 -0.12 -2.37 -27.64
N VAL A 646 -1.05 -2.28 -28.57
CA VAL A 646 -0.95 -2.91 -29.89
C VAL A 646 -1.08 -1.86 -30.99
N ASP A 647 -0.59 -2.17 -32.18
CA ASP A 647 -0.79 -1.29 -33.33
C ASP A 647 -2.25 -1.32 -33.76
N THR A 648 -2.81 -2.52 -33.89
CA THR A 648 -4.20 -2.76 -34.25
C THR A 648 -4.78 -3.90 -33.43
N ALA A 649 -6.04 -3.77 -33.05
CA ALA A 649 -6.83 -4.83 -32.44
C ALA A 649 -8.16 -4.95 -33.18
N THR A 650 -8.45 -6.13 -33.70
CA THR A 650 -9.67 -6.42 -34.46
C THR A 650 -10.53 -7.39 -33.67
N LEU A 651 -11.76 -7.00 -33.35
CA LEU A 651 -12.74 -7.89 -32.74
C LEU A 651 -13.23 -8.90 -33.78
N VAL A 652 -12.96 -10.18 -33.55
CA VAL A 652 -13.32 -11.30 -34.45
C VAL A 652 -14.65 -11.94 -34.04
N ASP A 653 -14.88 -12.13 -32.74
CA ASP A 653 -16.11 -12.71 -32.20
C ASP A 653 -16.47 -12.07 -30.85
N ASP A 654 -17.76 -11.97 -30.57
CA ASP A 654 -18.31 -11.51 -29.30
C ASP A 654 -19.39 -12.48 -28.81
N THR A 655 -19.03 -13.30 -27.82
CA THR A 655 -19.94 -14.27 -27.21
C THR A 655 -20.51 -13.72 -25.90
N LEU A 656 -21.84 -13.53 -25.85
CA LEU A 656 -22.55 -13.23 -24.60
C LEU A 656 -22.46 -14.41 -23.62
N LEU A 657 -21.91 -14.17 -22.44
CA LEU A 657 -21.76 -15.17 -21.38
C LEU A 657 -22.92 -15.14 -20.38
N ARG A 658 -23.38 -13.94 -20.00
CA ARG A 658 -24.43 -13.74 -18.99
C ARG A 658 -25.02 -12.33 -19.11
N THR A 659 -26.29 -12.18 -18.73
CA THR A 659 -26.94 -10.87 -18.50
C THR A 659 -27.37 -10.78 -17.04
N ASP A 660 -27.05 -9.67 -16.38
CA ASP A 660 -27.50 -9.38 -15.03
C ASP A 660 -29.00 -9.03 -15.03
N PRO A 661 -29.84 -9.70 -14.22
CA PRO A 661 -31.29 -9.54 -14.29
C PRO A 661 -31.79 -8.19 -13.75
N VAL A 662 -31.00 -7.49 -12.94
CA VAL A 662 -31.41 -6.23 -12.29
C VAL A 662 -30.93 -5.02 -13.08
N SER A 663 -29.64 -4.96 -13.37
CA SER A 663 -28.98 -3.84 -14.05
C SER A 663 -29.02 -3.94 -15.57
N GLY A 664 -29.24 -5.14 -16.12
CA GLY A 664 -29.10 -5.41 -17.55
C GLY A 664 -27.65 -5.43 -18.05
N ALA A 665 -26.66 -5.25 -17.18
CA ALA A 665 -25.25 -5.33 -17.53
C ALA A 665 -24.88 -6.74 -18.01
N THR A 666 -24.06 -6.84 -19.05
CA THR A 666 -23.73 -8.11 -19.69
C THR A 666 -22.28 -8.52 -19.44
N SER A 667 -22.02 -9.82 -19.49
CA SER A 667 -20.69 -10.45 -19.47
C SER A 667 -20.42 -11.05 -20.84
N HIS A 668 -19.22 -10.89 -21.38
CA HIS A 668 -18.88 -11.29 -22.74
C HIS A 668 -17.54 -12.04 -22.79
N LEU A 669 -17.36 -12.89 -23.77
CA LEU A 669 -16.07 -13.43 -24.19
C LEU A 669 -15.76 -12.91 -25.59
N LEU A 670 -14.80 -12.00 -25.69
CA LEU A 670 -14.36 -11.43 -26.94
C LEU A 670 -13.20 -12.25 -27.50
N THR A 671 -13.21 -12.53 -28.81
CA THR A 671 -12.03 -13.01 -29.53
C THR A 671 -11.44 -11.83 -30.29
N ILE A 672 -10.21 -11.44 -29.98
CA ILE A 672 -9.55 -10.26 -30.54
C ILE A 672 -8.26 -10.70 -31.21
N GLU A 673 -8.10 -10.35 -32.48
CA GLU A 673 -6.83 -10.48 -33.18
C GLU A 673 -6.02 -9.20 -32.95
N ILE A 674 -4.82 -9.34 -32.38
CA ILE A 674 -3.94 -8.21 -32.10
C ILE A 674 -2.69 -8.28 -32.98
N ALA A 675 -2.25 -7.12 -33.44
CA ALA A 675 -0.98 -6.96 -34.15
C ALA A 675 -0.12 -5.92 -33.44
N HIS A 676 1.14 -6.24 -33.20
CA HIS A 676 2.09 -5.33 -32.57
C HIS A 676 3.47 -5.39 -33.22
N ARG A 677 4.07 -4.23 -33.42
CA ARG A 677 5.47 -4.08 -33.78
C ARG A 677 6.34 -4.11 -32.54
N ARG A 678 7.54 -4.65 -32.68
CA ARG A 678 8.54 -4.55 -31.61
C ARG A 678 8.96 -3.09 -31.47
N THR A 679 9.06 -2.61 -30.25
CA THR A 679 9.54 -1.26 -29.95
C THR A 679 10.99 -1.34 -29.51
N PRO A 680 11.96 -1.14 -30.43
CA PRO A 680 13.36 -1.21 -30.09
C PRO A 680 13.85 0.04 -29.33
N VAL A 681 14.89 -0.12 -28.51
CA VAL A 681 15.59 0.98 -27.84
C VAL A 681 16.33 1.83 -28.86
N ALA A 682 16.04 3.14 -28.89
CA ALA A 682 16.68 4.10 -29.78
C ALA A 682 18.18 4.22 -29.50
N LEU A 683 18.98 4.38 -30.55
CA LEU A 683 20.44 4.48 -30.46
C LEU A 683 20.89 5.61 -29.53
N ASP A 684 20.27 6.79 -29.62
CA ASP A 684 20.64 7.95 -28.79
C ASP A 684 20.53 7.67 -27.29
N ARG A 685 19.50 6.91 -26.88
CA ARG A 685 19.34 6.49 -25.48
C ARG A 685 20.45 5.53 -25.06
N THR A 686 20.79 4.57 -25.92
CA THR A 686 21.88 3.62 -25.68
C THR A 686 23.23 4.33 -25.56
N LEU A 687 23.49 5.32 -26.43
CA LEU A 687 24.72 6.12 -26.37
C LEU A 687 24.77 7.00 -25.12
N HIS A 688 23.66 7.62 -24.73
CA HIS A 688 23.60 8.40 -23.50
C HIS A 688 23.91 7.57 -22.26
N ILE A 689 23.40 6.33 -22.19
CA ILE A 689 23.76 5.39 -21.12
C ILE A 689 25.26 5.09 -21.14
N ALA A 690 25.81 4.81 -22.32
CA ALA A 690 27.23 4.54 -22.48
C ALA A 690 28.13 5.71 -22.07
N ASP A 691 27.71 6.96 -22.35
CA ASP A 691 28.46 8.15 -21.98
C ASP A 691 28.35 8.49 -20.47
N SER A 692 27.32 7.97 -19.80
CA SER A 692 27.04 8.24 -18.37
C SER A 692 27.59 7.18 -17.42
N ASP A 693 27.86 5.97 -17.94
CA ASP A 693 28.31 4.82 -17.16
C ASP A 693 29.75 4.45 -17.54
N ALA A 694 30.68 4.65 -16.60
CA ALA A 694 32.10 4.36 -16.81
C ALA A 694 32.41 2.87 -17.05
N THR A 695 31.45 1.97 -16.81
CA THR A 695 31.58 0.52 -17.02
C THR A 695 31.01 0.05 -18.37
N ALA A 696 30.53 0.98 -19.20
CA ALA A 696 29.89 0.66 -20.45
C ALA A 696 30.86 0.18 -21.53
N GLU A 697 30.50 -0.88 -22.25
CA GLU A 697 31.30 -1.41 -23.36
C GLU A 697 30.42 -1.86 -24.53
N PHE A 698 30.83 -1.59 -25.76
CA PHE A 698 30.10 -2.00 -26.96
C PHE A 698 30.55 -3.39 -27.40
N LEU A 699 29.62 -4.34 -27.52
CA LEU A 699 29.92 -5.72 -27.87
C LEU A 699 29.23 -6.16 -29.16
N ILE A 700 29.87 -7.11 -29.86
CA ILE A 700 29.31 -7.90 -30.96
C ILE A 700 29.46 -9.39 -30.66
N ASN A 701 28.45 -10.19 -30.99
CA ASN A 701 28.51 -11.63 -30.88
C ASN A 701 29.09 -12.24 -32.17
N GLY A 702 30.26 -12.87 -32.09
CA GLY A 702 30.95 -13.46 -33.24
C GLY A 702 30.21 -14.61 -33.94
N LYS A 703 29.18 -15.21 -33.30
CA LYS A 703 28.36 -16.27 -33.91
C LYS A 703 27.09 -15.73 -34.57
N SER A 704 26.36 -14.84 -33.89
CA SER A 704 25.08 -14.33 -34.40
C SER A 704 25.21 -13.01 -35.18
N GLY A 705 26.36 -12.33 -35.09
CA GLY A 705 26.57 -11.00 -35.66
C GLY A 705 25.77 -9.89 -34.97
N MET A 706 25.12 -10.20 -33.85
CA MET A 706 24.25 -9.27 -33.11
C MET A 706 25.05 -8.39 -32.16
N VAL A 707 24.57 -7.19 -31.86
CA VAL A 707 25.23 -6.24 -30.95
C VAL A 707 24.51 -6.09 -29.61
N ALA A 708 25.28 -5.73 -28.58
CA ALA A 708 24.79 -5.42 -27.24
C ALA A 708 25.64 -4.33 -26.58
N LEU A 709 25.01 -3.44 -25.80
CA LEU A 709 25.71 -2.57 -24.87
C LEU A 709 25.84 -3.30 -23.53
N GLN A 710 27.08 -3.52 -23.09
CA GLN A 710 27.40 -4.02 -21.76
C GLN A 710 27.38 -2.87 -20.75
N THR A 711 26.78 -3.09 -19.59
CA THR A 711 26.92 -2.22 -18.39
C THR A 711 27.04 -3.08 -17.15
N ARG A 712 27.71 -2.59 -16.10
CA ARG A 712 27.83 -3.35 -14.85
C ARG A 712 26.48 -3.42 -14.15
N ALA A 713 25.97 -4.63 -13.98
CA ALA A 713 24.74 -4.86 -13.25
C ALA A 713 25.06 -5.11 -11.76
N ARG A 714 24.06 -4.91 -10.88
CA ARG A 714 24.19 -5.32 -9.48
C ARG A 714 24.47 -6.83 -9.42
N ALA A 715 25.41 -7.22 -8.57
CA ALA A 715 25.79 -8.61 -8.39
C ALA A 715 24.55 -9.43 -7.97
N LEU A 716 24.41 -10.62 -8.57
CA LEU A 716 23.37 -11.57 -8.20
C LEU A 716 23.81 -12.25 -6.90
N MET A 717 22.99 -12.18 -5.86
CA MET A 717 23.24 -12.94 -4.63
C MET A 717 22.82 -14.39 -4.83
N GLU A 718 23.74 -15.34 -4.69
CA GLU A 718 23.39 -16.76 -4.66
C GLU A 718 22.54 -17.06 -3.42
N GLU A 719 21.34 -17.62 -3.60
CA GLU A 719 20.40 -17.85 -2.49
C GLU A 719 20.89 -18.83 -1.42
N LYS A 720 21.84 -19.71 -1.76
CA LYS A 720 22.38 -20.72 -0.84
C LYS A 720 23.60 -20.26 -0.07
N GLU A 721 24.57 -19.64 -0.74
CA GLU A 721 25.84 -19.25 -0.12
C GLU A 721 25.96 -17.76 0.17
N GLY A 722 25.03 -16.92 -0.29
CA GLY A 722 25.11 -15.46 -0.13
C GLY A 722 26.31 -14.85 -0.83
N THR A 723 26.92 -15.57 -1.77
CA THR A 723 28.08 -15.09 -2.51
C THR A 723 27.59 -14.10 -3.57
N PRO A 724 28.12 -12.86 -3.60
CA PRO A 724 27.81 -11.92 -4.66
C PRO A 724 28.48 -12.38 -5.97
N ILE A 725 27.66 -12.76 -6.94
CA ILE A 725 28.08 -13.19 -8.27
C ILE A 725 28.07 -11.96 -9.19
N PRO A 726 29.25 -11.45 -9.63
CA PRO A 726 29.31 -10.33 -10.55
C PRO A 726 28.68 -10.70 -11.89
N ARG A 727 27.91 -9.76 -12.44
CA ARG A 727 27.22 -9.92 -13.72
C ARG A 727 27.17 -8.60 -14.48
N PHE A 728 27.00 -8.70 -15.78
CA PHE A 728 26.78 -7.59 -16.68
C PHE A 728 25.36 -7.65 -17.26
N GLU A 729 24.79 -6.47 -17.51
CA GLU A 729 23.60 -6.32 -18.35
C GLU A 729 24.05 -6.14 -19.79
N LEU A 730 23.58 -7.01 -20.67
CA LEU A 730 23.67 -6.89 -22.11
C LEU A 730 22.36 -6.32 -22.65
N MET A 731 22.36 -5.01 -22.89
CA MET A 731 21.24 -4.32 -23.50
C MET A 731 21.29 -4.51 -25.01
N ARG A 732 20.22 -5.05 -25.59
CA ARG A 732 20.01 -5.18 -27.04
C ARG A 732 18.82 -4.33 -27.48
N PRO A 733 18.61 -4.12 -28.80
CA PRO A 733 17.52 -3.28 -29.29
C PRO A 733 16.14 -3.69 -28.76
N THR A 734 15.82 -4.98 -28.67
CA THR A 734 14.48 -5.46 -28.30
C THR A 734 14.40 -6.19 -26.97
N ARG A 735 15.54 -6.40 -26.30
CA ARG A 735 15.60 -7.17 -25.05
C ARG A 735 16.83 -6.79 -24.23
N ARG A 736 16.81 -7.13 -22.95
CA ARG A 736 17.96 -7.08 -22.06
C ARG A 736 18.24 -8.49 -21.60
N GLU A 737 19.51 -8.85 -21.53
CA GLU A 737 19.96 -10.14 -21.03
C GLU A 737 20.97 -9.90 -19.93
N TYR A 738 20.88 -10.66 -18.84
CA TYR A 738 21.89 -10.64 -17.79
C TYR A 738 22.81 -11.84 -17.99
N MET A 739 24.11 -11.60 -17.97
CA MET A 739 25.11 -12.66 -18.04
C MET A 739 26.10 -12.52 -16.90
N ARG A 740 26.46 -13.65 -16.28
CA ARG A 740 27.52 -13.66 -15.28
C ARG A 740 28.84 -13.27 -15.92
N GLU A 741 29.71 -12.61 -15.18
CA GLU A 741 31.01 -12.14 -15.68
C GLU A 741 31.84 -13.29 -16.30
N GLN A 742 31.85 -14.45 -15.64
CA GLN A 742 32.55 -15.64 -16.15
C GLN A 742 31.90 -16.22 -17.42
N GLU A 743 30.57 -16.27 -17.47
CA GLU A 743 29.84 -16.73 -18.66
C GLU A 743 30.03 -15.77 -19.85
N LEU A 744 30.17 -14.46 -19.59
CA LEU A 744 30.46 -13.45 -20.60
C LEU A 744 31.86 -13.60 -21.17
N PHE A 745 32.84 -13.85 -20.31
CA PHE A 745 34.20 -14.14 -20.72
C PHE A 745 34.31 -15.39 -21.61
N GLU A 746 33.50 -16.42 -21.34
CA GLU A 746 33.46 -17.68 -22.11
C GLU A 746 32.55 -17.62 -23.35
N SER A 747 31.84 -16.50 -23.55
CA SER A 747 30.88 -16.35 -24.63
C SER A 747 31.51 -15.93 -25.96
N ALA A 748 30.67 -15.84 -26.99
CA ALA A 748 31.08 -15.30 -28.29
C ALA A 748 31.00 -13.76 -28.37
N TRP A 749 30.76 -13.06 -27.26
CA TRP A 749 30.71 -11.60 -27.24
C TRP A 749 32.11 -11.01 -27.17
N THR A 750 32.43 -10.10 -28.09
CA THR A 750 33.72 -9.41 -28.17
C THR A 750 33.52 -7.91 -28.33
N PRO A 751 34.44 -7.07 -27.83
CA PRO A 751 34.36 -5.62 -28.00
C PRO A 751 34.32 -5.22 -29.49
N ILE A 752 33.57 -4.16 -29.79
CA ILE A 752 33.46 -3.56 -31.12
C ILE A 752 33.59 -2.04 -31.01
N ASP A 753 34.07 -1.38 -32.06
CA ASP A 753 34.14 0.08 -32.08
C ASP A 753 32.74 0.73 -32.10
N ARG A 754 32.68 1.96 -31.56
CA ARG A 754 31.42 2.71 -31.41
C ARG A 754 30.69 2.91 -32.74
N ASP A 755 31.41 3.18 -33.82
CA ASP A 755 30.80 3.47 -35.13
C ASP A 755 30.20 2.20 -35.76
N ALA A 756 30.90 1.06 -35.67
CA ALA A 756 30.39 -0.22 -36.13
C ALA A 756 29.24 -0.73 -35.24
N PHE A 757 29.29 -0.51 -33.93
CA PHE A 757 28.16 -0.76 -33.03
C PHE A 757 26.93 0.05 -33.45
N CYS A 758 27.07 1.36 -33.67
CA CYS A 758 25.95 2.23 -34.05
C CYS A 758 25.28 1.74 -35.34
N ARG A 759 26.07 1.38 -36.37
CA ARG A 759 25.53 0.82 -37.62
C ARG A 759 24.76 -0.47 -37.40
N LYS A 760 25.34 -1.44 -36.68
CA LYS A 760 24.70 -2.73 -36.40
C LYS A 760 23.46 -2.60 -35.52
N TRP A 761 23.50 -1.68 -34.55
CA TRP A 761 22.36 -1.38 -33.70
C TRP A 761 21.20 -0.82 -34.52
N LEU A 762 21.47 0.12 -35.43
CA LEU A 762 20.45 0.68 -36.33
C LEU A 762 19.87 -0.37 -37.27
N GLU A 763 20.70 -1.27 -37.82
CA GLU A 763 20.22 -2.42 -38.63
C GLU A 763 19.23 -3.29 -37.85
N GLU A 764 19.57 -3.67 -36.60
CA GLU A 764 18.69 -4.48 -35.77
C GLU A 764 17.42 -3.73 -35.32
N VAL A 765 17.53 -2.43 -35.02
CA VAL A 765 16.40 -1.54 -34.71
C VAL A 765 15.43 -1.49 -35.90
N GLU A 766 15.94 -1.32 -37.12
CA GLU A 766 15.12 -1.24 -38.33
C GLU A 766 14.39 -2.56 -38.61
N VAL A 767 15.10 -3.70 -38.50
CA VAL A 767 14.49 -5.03 -38.65
C VAL A 767 13.41 -5.26 -37.59
N ALA A 768 13.67 -4.89 -36.33
CA ALA A 768 12.71 -5.04 -35.24
C ALA A 768 11.47 -4.15 -35.41
N ALA A 769 11.65 -2.88 -35.76
CA ALA A 769 10.57 -1.91 -35.92
C ALA A 769 9.62 -2.25 -37.07
N ASN A 770 10.11 -3.00 -38.08
CA ASN A 770 9.32 -3.42 -39.23
C ASN A 770 8.67 -4.81 -39.06
N LYS A 771 9.05 -5.58 -38.04
CA LYS A 771 8.42 -6.87 -37.76
C LYS A 771 7.10 -6.68 -37.01
N VAL A 772 6.01 -7.11 -37.63
CA VAL A 772 4.67 -7.17 -37.03
C VAL A 772 4.43 -8.60 -36.57
N ASP A 773 4.25 -8.79 -35.27
CA ASP A 773 3.82 -10.06 -34.69
C ASP A 773 2.27 -10.01 -34.54
N THR A 774 1.57 -11.07 -34.95
CA THR A 774 0.10 -11.20 -34.89
C THR A 774 -0.30 -12.40 -34.04
N GLU A 775 -1.29 -12.22 -33.18
CA GLU A 775 -1.81 -13.28 -32.31
C GLU A 775 -3.30 -13.09 -32.02
N THR A 776 -3.99 -14.19 -31.71
CA THR A 776 -5.39 -14.18 -31.31
C THR A 776 -5.48 -14.37 -29.80
N ILE A 777 -6.23 -13.49 -29.14
CA ILE A 777 -6.46 -13.56 -27.69
C ILE A 777 -7.96 -13.58 -27.40
N ARG A 778 -8.34 -14.30 -26.35
CA ARG A 778 -9.72 -14.36 -25.87
C ARG A 778 -9.84 -13.63 -24.53
N LEU A 779 -10.77 -12.68 -24.43
CA LEU A 779 -10.91 -11.76 -23.30
C LEU A 779 -12.33 -11.83 -22.72
N ALA A 780 -12.46 -12.32 -21.48
CA ALA A 780 -13.69 -12.21 -20.72
C ALA A 780 -13.86 -10.76 -20.21
N THR A 781 -14.88 -10.05 -20.69
CA THR A 781 -15.18 -8.65 -20.37
C THR A 781 -16.65 -8.46 -19.94
N GLY A 782 -17.10 -7.22 -19.77
CA GLY A 782 -18.41 -6.92 -19.19
C GLY A 782 -18.43 -7.20 -17.69
N LEU A 783 -19.53 -7.61 -17.08
CA LEU A 783 -19.64 -7.85 -15.64
C LEU A 783 -18.96 -9.19 -15.24
N LEU A 784 -17.86 -9.19 -14.48
CA LEU A 784 -17.08 -10.41 -14.22
C LEU A 784 -17.31 -11.03 -12.84
N LEU A 785 -17.69 -10.24 -11.83
CA LEU A 785 -17.97 -10.73 -10.48
C LEU A 785 -19.01 -11.86 -10.46
N PRO A 786 -20.14 -11.80 -11.19
CA PRO A 786 -21.14 -12.86 -11.17
C PRO A 786 -20.68 -14.17 -11.82
N ILE A 787 -19.66 -14.12 -12.67
CA ILE A 787 -19.08 -15.31 -13.33
C ILE A 787 -17.70 -15.67 -12.77
N TRP A 788 -17.31 -15.07 -11.64
CA TRP A 788 -15.96 -15.19 -11.09
C TRP A 788 -15.56 -16.64 -10.80
N SER A 789 -16.51 -17.42 -10.25
CA SER A 789 -16.31 -18.85 -9.97
C SER A 789 -16.24 -19.72 -11.23
N ALA A 790 -16.79 -19.24 -12.35
CA ALA A 790 -16.73 -19.94 -13.63
C ALA A 790 -15.40 -19.71 -14.35
N LEU A 791 -14.77 -18.54 -14.16
CA LEU A 791 -13.49 -18.19 -14.76
C LEU A 791 -12.33 -19.04 -14.21
N PRO A 792 -11.23 -19.20 -14.96
CA PRO A 792 -10.05 -19.95 -14.53
C PRO A 792 -9.37 -19.34 -13.31
N SER A 793 -8.73 -20.15 -12.47
CA SER A 793 -8.04 -19.69 -11.25
C SER A 793 -6.53 -19.60 -11.37
N ASP A 794 -5.96 -20.07 -12.48
CA ASP A 794 -4.53 -20.08 -12.79
C ASP A 794 -4.01 -18.73 -13.29
N HIS A 795 -4.84 -17.96 -14.00
CA HIS A 795 -4.47 -16.63 -14.49
C HIS A 795 -5.49 -15.56 -14.07
N LEU A 796 -5.32 -15.00 -12.86
CA LEU A 796 -6.25 -14.06 -12.26
C LEU A 796 -6.05 -12.59 -12.71
N VAL A 797 -5.03 -12.32 -13.53
CA VAL A 797 -4.67 -10.97 -13.99
C VAL A 797 -5.71 -10.39 -14.96
N VAL A 798 -6.07 -9.13 -14.74
CA VAL A 798 -6.93 -8.34 -15.63
C VAL A 798 -6.05 -7.59 -16.62
N ASN A 799 -6.36 -7.71 -17.91
CA ASN A 799 -5.62 -7.12 -19.02
C ASN A 799 -6.44 -6.04 -19.71
N ARG A 800 -5.75 -4.99 -20.16
CA ARG A 800 -6.28 -3.97 -21.05
C ARG A 800 -5.59 -4.08 -22.40
N ILE A 801 -6.35 -4.35 -23.45
CA ILE A 801 -5.85 -4.23 -24.82
C ILE A 801 -6.18 -2.82 -25.28
N ALA A 802 -5.21 -2.09 -25.82
CA ALA A 802 -5.44 -0.76 -26.38
C ALA A 802 -4.68 -0.59 -27.70
N ASP A 803 -5.37 -0.13 -28.73
CA ASP A 803 -4.78 0.12 -30.04
C ASP A 803 -4.42 1.60 -30.27
N LYS A 804 -3.68 1.88 -31.35
CA LYS A 804 -3.31 3.25 -31.73
C LYS A 804 -4.48 4.11 -32.21
N ALA A 805 -5.61 3.50 -32.56
CA ALA A 805 -6.83 4.21 -32.95
C ALA A 805 -7.63 4.70 -31.74
N GLY A 806 -7.23 4.30 -30.52
CA GLY A 806 -7.89 4.68 -29.27
C GLY A 806 -8.96 3.69 -28.80
N ASN A 807 -9.12 2.55 -29.48
CA ASN A 807 -9.99 1.48 -29.01
C ASN A 807 -9.34 0.78 -27.81
N SER A 808 -10.15 0.40 -26.81
CA SER A 808 -9.65 -0.31 -25.65
C SER A 808 -10.67 -1.32 -25.10
N TRP A 809 -10.17 -2.51 -24.77
CA TRP A 809 -10.93 -3.59 -24.15
C TRP A 809 -10.29 -3.99 -22.84
N LEU A 810 -11.09 -4.20 -21.79
CA LEU A 810 -10.61 -4.51 -20.44
C LEU A 810 -11.29 -5.78 -19.94
N GLY A 811 -10.53 -6.77 -19.53
CA GLY A 811 -11.09 -8.05 -19.10
C GLY A 811 -10.04 -9.04 -18.62
N ARG A 812 -10.43 -10.30 -18.38
CA ARG A 812 -9.50 -11.38 -18.03
C ARG A 812 -9.20 -12.22 -19.26
N LEU A 813 -7.93 -12.52 -19.50
CA LEU A 813 -7.55 -13.44 -20.57
C LEU A 813 -8.08 -14.84 -20.24
N VAL A 814 -8.69 -15.48 -21.24
CA VAL A 814 -9.18 -16.85 -21.16
C VAL A 814 -8.42 -17.65 -22.21
N PHE A 815 -7.43 -18.42 -21.78
CA PHE A 815 -6.69 -19.30 -22.70
C PHE A 815 -7.61 -20.36 -23.33
N ASP A 816 -7.26 -20.83 -24.51
CA ASP A 816 -8.10 -21.72 -25.31
C ASP A 816 -8.54 -22.98 -24.56
N GLU A 817 -7.65 -23.54 -23.76
CA GLU A 817 -7.91 -24.71 -22.91
C GLU A 817 -9.01 -24.51 -21.85
N HIS A 818 -9.36 -23.25 -21.53
CA HIS A 818 -10.34 -22.88 -20.52
C HIS A 818 -11.73 -22.57 -21.04
N VAL A 819 -11.87 -22.29 -22.33
CA VAL A 819 -13.12 -21.77 -22.91
C VAL A 819 -14.25 -22.80 -22.77
N VAL A 820 -13.93 -24.07 -23.02
CA VAL A 820 -14.90 -25.17 -22.93
C VAL A 820 -15.48 -25.30 -21.52
N GLN A 821 -14.60 -25.27 -20.52
CA GLN A 821 -15.00 -25.35 -19.11
C GLN A 821 -15.82 -24.14 -18.68
N LEU A 822 -15.46 -22.93 -19.16
CA LEU A 822 -16.20 -21.71 -18.90
C LEU A 822 -17.64 -21.81 -19.41
N PHE A 823 -17.84 -22.24 -20.67
CA PHE A 823 -19.17 -22.40 -21.25
C PHE A 823 -20.00 -23.47 -20.52
N THR A 824 -19.37 -24.59 -20.17
CA THR A 824 -20.02 -25.68 -19.43
C THR A 824 -20.52 -25.20 -18.06
N ARG A 825 -19.68 -24.48 -17.30
CA ARG A 825 -20.06 -23.95 -15.97
C ARG A 825 -21.16 -22.88 -16.04
N LEU A 826 -21.25 -22.15 -17.15
CA LEU A 826 -22.26 -21.14 -17.38
C LEU A 826 -23.53 -21.70 -18.04
N GLY A 827 -23.57 -23.00 -18.39
CA GLY A 827 -24.71 -23.63 -19.04
C GLY A 827 -24.98 -23.10 -20.44
N ILE A 828 -23.93 -22.69 -21.17
CA ILE A 828 -24.05 -22.16 -22.53
C ILE A 828 -23.95 -23.33 -23.53
N ASP A 829 -25.00 -23.53 -24.33
CA ASP A 829 -25.14 -24.53 -25.41
C ASP A 829 -24.13 -24.38 -26.59
N ARG A 830 -22.98 -23.74 -26.36
CA ARG A 830 -21.87 -23.61 -27.34
C ARG A 830 -20.77 -24.64 -27.16
N ALA A 831 -20.71 -25.39 -26.05
CA ALA A 831 -19.72 -26.45 -25.86
C ALA A 831 -19.79 -27.54 -26.97
N GLU A 832 -20.99 -27.75 -27.53
CA GLU A 832 -21.27 -28.73 -28.59
C GLU A 832 -20.84 -28.29 -29.99
N ASN A 833 -20.63 -26.99 -30.21
CA ASN A 833 -20.30 -26.40 -31.51
C ASN A 833 -18.83 -25.94 -31.60
N MET A 834 -18.00 -26.37 -30.65
CA MET A 834 -16.58 -26.02 -30.61
C MET A 834 -15.73 -26.89 -31.55
N PRO A 835 -14.61 -26.36 -32.07
CA PRO A 835 -13.65 -27.16 -32.82
C PRO A 835 -13.19 -28.37 -32.01
N PRO A 836 -13.18 -29.58 -32.58
CA PRO A 836 -12.72 -30.80 -31.91
C PRO A 836 -11.32 -30.67 -31.30
N THR A 837 -10.45 -29.86 -31.91
CA THR A 837 -9.11 -29.53 -31.42
C THR A 837 -9.13 -28.86 -30.04
N ASP A 838 -10.09 -27.98 -29.77
CA ASP A 838 -10.18 -27.25 -28.50
C ASP A 838 -10.68 -28.17 -27.38
N ILE A 839 -11.60 -29.08 -27.71
CA ILE A 839 -12.12 -30.10 -26.78
C ILE A 839 -11.01 -31.09 -26.38
N VAL A 840 -10.20 -31.54 -27.35
CA VAL A 840 -9.08 -32.45 -27.11
C VAL A 840 -7.97 -31.79 -26.30
N LYS A 841 -7.62 -30.53 -26.58
CA LYS A 841 -6.65 -29.76 -25.77
C LYS A 841 -7.12 -29.59 -24.33
N SER A 842 -8.39 -29.21 -24.13
CA SER A 842 -8.97 -29.06 -22.79
C SER A 842 -8.92 -30.38 -22.01
N ALA A 843 -9.32 -31.50 -22.65
CA ALA A 843 -9.22 -32.82 -22.03
C ALA A 843 -7.77 -33.17 -21.68
N SER A 844 -6.83 -32.98 -22.61
CA SER A 844 -5.40 -33.29 -22.43
C SER A 844 -4.73 -32.52 -21.29
N SER A 845 -5.18 -31.31 -21.00
CA SER A 845 -4.72 -30.51 -19.84
C SER A 845 -5.13 -31.11 -18.48
N GLY A 846 -6.00 -32.14 -18.48
CA GLY A 846 -6.48 -32.83 -17.28
C GLY A 846 -7.90 -32.44 -16.86
N ARG A 847 -8.62 -31.68 -17.70
CA ARG A 847 -9.98 -31.22 -17.44
C ARG A 847 -10.99 -32.14 -18.13
N SER A 848 -12.26 -32.09 -17.72
CA SER A 848 -13.34 -32.87 -18.34
C SER A 848 -14.29 -31.96 -19.11
N VAL A 849 -14.82 -32.47 -20.23
CA VAL A 849 -15.76 -31.79 -21.12
C VAL A 849 -17.01 -32.64 -21.26
N ASP A 850 -18.18 -32.09 -20.94
CA ASP A 850 -19.46 -32.78 -21.10
C ASP A 850 -20.10 -32.42 -22.45
N LEU A 851 -20.60 -33.42 -23.18
CA LEU A 851 -21.28 -33.29 -24.46
C LEU A 851 -22.63 -34.01 -24.39
N THR A 852 -23.68 -33.44 -24.99
CA THR A 852 -25.00 -34.11 -25.06
C THR A 852 -25.21 -34.92 -26.35
N ARG A 853 -24.43 -34.62 -27.39
CA ARG A 853 -24.48 -35.27 -28.71
C ARG A 853 -23.13 -35.91 -29.07
N PRO A 854 -23.13 -37.01 -29.83
CA PRO A 854 -24.25 -37.86 -30.26
C PRO A 854 -25.07 -38.52 -29.13
N PHE A 855 -24.52 -38.55 -27.91
CA PHE A 855 -25.20 -39.00 -26.69
C PHE A 855 -24.52 -38.31 -25.49
N PRO A 856 -25.16 -38.27 -24.30
CA PRO A 856 -24.54 -37.74 -23.09
C PRO A 856 -23.23 -38.46 -22.77
N MET A 857 -22.11 -37.74 -22.87
CA MET A 857 -20.79 -38.27 -22.60
C MET A 857 -19.86 -37.23 -21.98
N THR A 858 -18.89 -37.69 -21.19
CA THR A 858 -17.82 -36.86 -20.64
C THR A 858 -16.49 -37.25 -21.27
N ILE A 859 -15.85 -36.31 -21.95
CA ILE A 859 -14.49 -36.46 -22.48
C ILE A 859 -13.50 -36.02 -21.40
N LYS A 860 -12.58 -36.88 -20.99
CA LYS A 860 -11.59 -36.53 -19.95
C LYS A 860 -10.24 -37.21 -20.17
N ARG A 861 -9.19 -36.70 -19.52
CA ARG A 861 -7.93 -37.42 -19.39
C ARG A 861 -8.01 -38.52 -18.34
N SER A 862 -7.55 -39.70 -18.71
CA SER A 862 -7.48 -40.87 -17.85
C SER A 862 -6.10 -41.52 -17.94
N LEU A 863 -5.56 -41.90 -16.78
CA LEU A 863 -4.33 -42.68 -16.69
C LEU A 863 -4.69 -44.18 -16.74
N VAL A 864 -4.15 -44.90 -17.73
CA VAL A 864 -4.37 -46.33 -17.92
C VAL A 864 -3.03 -47.01 -18.21
N ASN A 865 -2.66 -48.00 -17.40
CA ASN A 865 -1.39 -48.74 -17.52
C ASN A 865 -0.16 -47.81 -17.68
N GLY A 866 -0.10 -46.73 -16.91
CA GLY A 866 1.02 -45.77 -16.92
C GLY A 866 1.02 -44.79 -18.10
N SER A 867 0.05 -44.87 -19.02
CA SER A 867 -0.07 -43.96 -20.17
C SER A 867 -1.27 -43.03 -20.02
N GLN A 868 -1.09 -41.73 -20.33
CA GLN A 868 -2.16 -40.74 -20.38
C GLN A 868 -2.97 -40.93 -21.66
N ARG A 869 -4.31 -40.97 -21.55
CA ARG A 869 -5.24 -41.16 -22.67
C ARG A 869 -6.45 -40.26 -22.53
N ILE A 870 -7.11 -39.98 -23.65
CA ILE A 870 -8.42 -39.30 -23.65
C ILE A 870 -9.52 -40.35 -23.71
N GLU A 871 -10.41 -40.32 -22.72
CA GLU A 871 -11.51 -41.26 -22.55
C GLU A 871 -12.85 -40.59 -22.87
N LEU A 872 -13.72 -41.32 -23.57
CA LEU A 872 -15.13 -40.99 -23.78
C LEU A 872 -15.96 -41.76 -22.74
N VAL A 873 -16.25 -41.12 -21.60
CA VAL A 873 -17.05 -41.70 -20.52
C VAL A 873 -18.53 -41.59 -20.87
N GLY A 874 -19.31 -42.66 -20.63
CA GLY A 874 -20.75 -42.65 -20.88
C GLY A 874 -21.16 -43.18 -22.26
N ALA A 875 -20.21 -43.65 -23.08
CA ALA A 875 -20.50 -44.28 -24.35
C ALA A 875 -21.44 -45.49 -24.21
N PRO A 876 -22.64 -45.47 -24.82
CA PRO A 876 -23.62 -46.56 -24.68
C PRO A 876 -23.13 -47.81 -25.44
N PRO A 877 -23.41 -49.04 -24.92
CA PRO A 877 -22.91 -50.28 -25.52
C PRO A 877 -23.25 -50.46 -27.01
N GLN A 878 -24.41 -49.96 -27.43
CA GLN A 878 -24.90 -50.05 -28.81
C GLN A 878 -24.05 -49.21 -29.79
N GLN A 879 -23.36 -48.17 -29.30
CA GLN A 879 -22.55 -47.25 -30.12
C GLN A 879 -21.07 -47.67 -30.21
N LEU A 880 -20.65 -48.75 -29.52
CA LEU A 880 -19.24 -49.16 -29.51
C LEU A 880 -18.72 -49.57 -30.91
N ALA A 881 -19.55 -50.23 -31.72
CA ALA A 881 -19.18 -50.59 -33.09
C ALA A 881 -18.99 -49.35 -33.98
N TRP A 882 -19.88 -48.37 -33.82
CA TRP A 882 -19.81 -47.10 -34.53
C TRP A 882 -18.59 -46.28 -34.11
N LEU A 883 -18.34 -46.08 -32.81
CA LEU A 883 -17.17 -45.36 -32.31
C LEU A 883 -15.85 -46.01 -32.79
N LYS A 884 -15.78 -47.34 -32.82
CA LYS A 884 -14.62 -48.07 -33.38
C LYS A 884 -14.43 -47.83 -34.87
N SER A 885 -15.52 -47.78 -35.64
CA SER A 885 -15.45 -47.49 -37.08
C SER A 885 -14.89 -46.09 -37.38
N LEU A 886 -15.05 -45.15 -36.45
CA LEU A 886 -14.52 -43.80 -36.54
C LEU A 886 -13.06 -43.66 -36.06
N GLY A 887 -12.47 -44.72 -35.50
CA GLY A 887 -11.09 -44.75 -35.05
C GLY A 887 -10.89 -44.79 -33.53
N CYS A 888 -11.96 -44.82 -32.72
CA CYS A 888 -11.83 -45.08 -31.28
C CYS A 888 -11.36 -46.51 -31.02
N PHE A 889 -10.70 -46.73 -29.89
CA PHE A 889 -10.39 -48.08 -29.41
C PHE A 889 -10.98 -48.31 -28.03
N THR A 890 -11.15 -49.58 -27.65
CA THR A 890 -11.77 -49.96 -26.39
C THR A 890 -10.90 -50.92 -25.62
N GLU A 891 -10.86 -50.77 -24.30
CA GLU A 891 -10.23 -51.74 -23.41
C GLU A 891 -11.20 -52.12 -22.28
N VAL A 892 -11.08 -53.35 -21.79
CA VAL A 892 -11.84 -53.82 -20.63
C VAL A 892 -10.98 -53.63 -19.39
N ILE A 893 -11.39 -52.71 -18.51
CA ILE A 893 -10.66 -52.37 -17.29
C ILE A 893 -11.64 -52.48 -16.12
N GLN A 894 -11.30 -53.25 -15.10
CA GLN A 894 -12.18 -53.51 -13.94
C GLN A 894 -13.60 -53.94 -14.36
N TYR A 895 -13.70 -54.89 -15.31
CA TYR A 895 -14.96 -55.41 -15.84
C TYR A 895 -15.85 -54.37 -16.54
N ARG A 896 -15.32 -53.19 -16.90
CA ARG A 896 -16.02 -52.17 -17.70
C ARG A 896 -15.29 -51.93 -19.02
N THR A 897 -16.04 -51.95 -20.12
CA THR A 897 -15.52 -51.49 -21.42
C THR A 897 -15.40 -49.98 -21.40
N ARG A 898 -14.19 -49.46 -21.55
CA ARG A 898 -13.87 -48.03 -21.63
C ARG A 898 -13.46 -47.69 -23.05
N VAL A 899 -13.85 -46.50 -23.53
CA VAL A 899 -13.62 -46.04 -24.91
C VAL A 899 -12.62 -44.90 -24.92
N PHE A 900 -11.66 -44.94 -25.83
CA PHE A 900 -10.56 -43.98 -25.89
C PHE A 900 -10.35 -43.44 -27.31
N LEU A 901 -9.93 -42.18 -27.40
CA LEU A 901 -9.44 -41.56 -28.63
C LEU A 901 -7.94 -41.90 -28.83
N PRO A 902 -7.47 -42.15 -30.06
CA PRO A 902 -6.04 -42.29 -30.34
C PRO A 902 -5.35 -40.93 -30.17
N MET A 903 -4.34 -40.83 -29.31
CA MET A 903 -3.68 -39.54 -29.00
C MET A 903 -3.11 -38.82 -30.22
N ALA A 904 -2.58 -39.56 -31.21
CA ALA A 904 -1.99 -38.98 -32.41
C ALA A 904 -3.01 -38.36 -33.39
N THR A 905 -4.27 -38.79 -33.32
CA THR A 905 -5.35 -38.38 -34.23
C THR A 905 -6.62 -38.03 -33.46
N ALA A 906 -6.47 -37.58 -32.22
CA ALA A 906 -7.59 -37.37 -31.30
C ALA A 906 -8.55 -36.30 -31.85
N ASP A 907 -7.99 -35.23 -32.43
CA ASP A 907 -8.75 -34.13 -33.04
C ASP A 907 -9.60 -34.62 -34.22
N GLU A 908 -8.99 -35.33 -35.17
CA GLU A 908 -9.66 -35.88 -36.38
C GLU A 908 -10.67 -36.98 -36.05
N THR A 909 -10.40 -37.77 -35.00
CA THR A 909 -11.30 -38.84 -34.55
C THR A 909 -12.52 -38.23 -33.87
N LEU A 910 -12.33 -37.20 -33.05
CA LEU A 910 -13.43 -36.49 -32.41
C LEU A 910 -14.26 -35.70 -33.43
N ASP A 911 -13.64 -35.09 -34.43
CA ASP A 911 -14.35 -34.41 -35.52
C ASP A 911 -15.33 -35.33 -36.23
N ARG A 912 -14.88 -36.55 -36.58
CA ARG A 912 -15.73 -37.56 -37.19
C ARG A 912 -16.89 -38.04 -36.30
N ILE A 913 -16.68 -38.08 -34.98
CA ILE A 913 -17.73 -38.45 -34.00
C ILE A 913 -18.80 -37.37 -33.92
N LEU A 914 -18.41 -36.09 -33.98
CA LEU A 914 -19.31 -34.95 -33.91
C LEU A 914 -20.00 -34.66 -35.26
N ALA A 915 -19.32 -34.93 -36.38
CA ALA A 915 -19.86 -34.75 -37.73
C ALA A 915 -20.84 -35.87 -38.15
N GLY A 916 -20.68 -37.09 -37.62
CA GLY A 916 -21.52 -38.26 -37.91
C GLY A 916 -22.98 -38.20 -37.41
N THR A 917 -23.43 -37.02 -36.96
CA THR A 917 -24.78 -36.72 -36.47
C THR A 917 -25.60 -35.82 -37.39
N SER A 918 -25.14 -35.59 -38.62
CA SER A 918 -25.92 -34.88 -39.65
C SER A 918 -26.96 -35.77 -40.32
#